data_AF-A0A9K3NCQ3-F1
#
_entry.id   AF-A0A9K3NCQ3-F1
#
_cell.length_a   1.000
_cell.length_b   1.000
_cell.length_c   1.000
_cell.angle_alpha   90.00
_cell.angle_beta   90.00
_cell.angle_gamma   90.00
#
_symmetry.space_group_name_H-M   'P 1'
#
loop_
_entity.id
_entity.type
_entity.pdbx_description
1 polymer ?
#
loop_
_entity_poly.entity_id
_entity_poly.type
_entity_poly.pdbx_seq_one_letter_code
_entity_poly.pdbx_strand_id
1 'polypeptide(L)'
;MALIKETDHLRIPFQDLEIATKNFATTLIIGRGGFGKVYKGELSLLGKLTSVAVKRLDANISGQGFKEFLTEIHLLSRFKHPNLVSLLGYCQEGNEKILVYEYAEHGSLDKLLTKDTTVCPLTCKQLIDVCIDAASCLDYLHHHAAENQRVIHRDIKSANILLDHNWKAMISDLGLSKLGRANEPETFVITHPCGTNGYCDPVYKDTGVLTKESDVYSFGMVLFEVLCRRLYFMNVNDERKFLDRLVHNYNENGKLHEIIHPDMMEQLPPASLDKISKIACQCLLNDREKRPSMGLVVKKLKEALEVPEMDIVGELGIFWLEDDIKSLVKRLTSQMDMFVPIVGEQGSGKTTLARAVYKKIKDDFDYHDWISVGEEYTAERILSRLKKITATVKGRRYLIVVDGIGSYEVLQDLKDAFPDAKNGSKVIFTSRETPEMMKLNPHIMNRLDEDQSWKMFLNKAGKEKEAGRITESLKHKILRICNGLPRNIILMAGLLSNNRIKRWPLVIDDGRFPDDILRLCYNNLKIRSKVCLLYLALFPKDYVIPVRRLLRLWVAKGFVKRRLQDPFPEDLAQKCFEKLVGLNMIQITKLRLDNSPKRCRLVSFFHDYLLPKAQDISRFYIRQNSKNFQDAMGPVDVRLMVPGIITTRVGMVSGKTMRTDFVLLRVLDLEGARKRSLPDAVGHLSHLRYLGLRRTFLEWLPESVGDLSYLETLDLKQTCVNSLPDSIWKLKRLRHLNLTNVRLTMPPSCSSTLLTLWGLVLDDRISADKLEGLITLLNLRELGIRYQLSTGKQDVLLDWIEKLVDLQSLRLVSLNGSRQASELVLKTLATLAKLSQLNLYGNLSRLPTANEFPPTVKALTLSISRLKKDPMETLGQLPCLIVLRLLGDSFTGERMVCLRGGFKQLEVLKIWKLKGLEEWDVEEEAMENLKELDIRRCHKLKNIPCRLLIKPKRLEILKVTDMPNDFVGRIGKGISKRTTLTVN
;
A
#
# COMPACT_ATOMS: atom_id res chain seq x y z
N MET A 1 -23.37 -38.78 32.92
CA MET A 1 -22.68 -39.99 33.44
C MET A 1 -22.19 -40.92 32.32
N ALA A 2 -22.95 -41.19 31.25
CA ALA A 2 -22.47 -42.00 30.12
C ALA A 2 -21.23 -41.42 29.40
N LEU A 3 -21.19 -40.09 29.21
CA LEU A 3 -20.08 -39.38 28.54
C LEU A 3 -18.71 -39.49 29.24
N ILE A 4 -18.75 -39.65 30.56
CA ILE A 4 -17.55 -39.74 31.40
C ILE A 4 -16.93 -41.14 31.25
N LYS A 5 -17.76 -42.19 31.13
CA LYS A 5 -17.28 -43.57 30.90
C LYS A 5 -16.58 -43.75 29.56
N GLU A 6 -17.01 -43.07 28.49
CA GLU A 6 -16.38 -43.16 27.17
C GLU A 6 -15.04 -42.43 27.07
N THR A 7 -14.79 -41.46 27.96
CA THR A 7 -13.57 -40.63 27.97
C THR A 7 -12.65 -40.92 29.14
N ASP A 8 -12.90 -42.00 29.90
CA ASP A 8 -12.10 -42.37 31.07
C ASP A 8 -10.62 -42.61 30.73
N HIS A 9 -10.31 -43.04 29.50
CA HIS A 9 -8.95 -43.21 28.99
C HIS A 9 -8.16 -41.89 28.85
N LEU A 10 -8.82 -40.73 28.93
CA LEU A 10 -8.21 -39.39 28.89
C LEU A 10 -8.03 -38.78 30.29
N ARG A 11 -8.38 -39.51 31.36
CA ARG A 11 -8.22 -39.01 32.74
C ARG A 11 -6.77 -39.00 33.15
N ILE A 12 -6.34 -37.86 33.69
CA ILE A 12 -5.01 -37.67 34.25
C ILE A 12 -5.17 -37.37 35.75
N PRO A 13 -4.46 -38.11 36.63
CA PRO A 13 -4.45 -37.83 38.06
C PRO A 13 -4.05 -36.38 38.38
N PHE A 14 -4.69 -35.77 39.38
CA PHE A 14 -4.37 -34.39 39.79
C PHE A 14 -2.89 -34.25 40.19
N GLN A 15 -2.35 -35.25 40.90
CA GLN A 15 -0.95 -35.29 41.33
C GLN A 15 0.04 -35.18 40.16
N ASP A 16 -0.26 -35.81 39.02
CA ASP A 16 0.59 -35.74 37.83
C ASP A 16 0.60 -34.33 37.23
N LEU A 17 -0.53 -33.62 37.31
CA LEU A 17 -0.65 -32.24 36.85
C LEU A 17 0.01 -31.24 37.81
N GLU A 18 -0.01 -31.52 39.11
CA GLU A 18 0.78 -30.76 40.09
C GLU A 18 2.28 -30.88 39.79
N ILE A 19 2.77 -32.09 39.52
CA ILE A 19 4.17 -32.32 39.15
C ILE A 19 4.48 -31.61 37.83
N ALA A 20 3.67 -31.83 36.79
CA ALA A 20 3.87 -31.26 35.46
C ALA A 20 3.91 -29.72 35.44
N THR A 21 3.16 -29.08 36.35
CA THR A 21 3.06 -27.61 36.44
C THR A 21 3.86 -27.02 37.60
N LYS A 22 4.69 -27.81 38.28
CA LYS A 22 5.47 -27.41 39.46
C LYS A 22 4.59 -26.74 40.53
N ASN A 23 3.51 -27.43 40.90
CA ASN A 23 2.46 -26.96 41.79
C ASN A 23 1.81 -25.64 41.29
N PHE A 24 1.40 -25.62 40.02
CA PHE A 24 0.75 -24.47 39.38
C PHE A 24 1.51 -23.14 39.57
N ALA A 25 2.84 -23.18 39.39
CA ALA A 25 3.71 -22.04 39.60
C ALA A 25 3.28 -20.83 38.75
N THR A 26 3.26 -19.64 39.35
CA THR A 26 2.83 -18.41 38.67
C THR A 26 3.71 -18.01 37.49
N THR A 27 4.98 -18.44 37.50
CA THR A 27 5.96 -18.24 36.42
C THR A 27 5.64 -19.05 35.17
N LEU A 28 4.82 -20.10 35.27
CA LEU A 28 4.41 -20.96 34.15
C LEU A 28 3.07 -20.54 33.53
N ILE A 29 2.47 -19.43 33.98
CA ILE A 29 1.20 -18.93 33.43
C ILE A 29 1.43 -18.39 32.01
N ILE A 30 0.76 -19.00 31.03
CA ILE A 30 0.80 -18.60 29.62
C ILE A 30 -0.50 -17.90 29.16
N GLY A 31 -1.57 -17.99 29.95
CA GLY A 31 -2.84 -17.32 29.68
C GLY A 31 -3.67 -17.10 30.94
N ARG A 32 -4.44 -16.00 30.97
CA ARG A 32 -5.46 -15.71 31.98
C ARG A 32 -6.75 -15.30 31.28
N GLY A 33 -7.86 -15.98 31.55
CA GLY A 33 -9.17 -15.70 30.96
C GLY A 33 -10.28 -15.67 32.01
N GLY A 34 -11.52 -15.43 31.58
CA GLY A 34 -12.69 -15.38 32.48
C GLY A 34 -13.06 -16.72 33.14
N PHE A 35 -12.42 -17.81 32.72
CA PHE A 35 -12.71 -19.17 33.17
C PHE A 35 -11.56 -19.82 33.94
N GLY A 36 -10.42 -19.13 34.12
CA GLY A 36 -9.28 -19.65 34.88
C GLY A 36 -7.91 -19.32 34.27
N LYS A 37 -6.88 -20.03 34.74
CA LYS A 37 -5.48 -19.83 34.36
C LYS A 37 -4.98 -20.99 33.51
N VAL A 38 -4.17 -20.68 32.50
CA VAL A 38 -3.50 -21.67 31.65
C VAL A 38 -2.01 -21.68 31.98
N TYR A 39 -1.50 -22.87 32.31
CA TYR A 39 -0.11 -23.13 32.68
C TYR A 39 0.59 -23.92 31.58
N LYS A 40 1.86 -23.64 31.34
CA LYS A 40 2.74 -24.55 30.60
C LYS A 40 3.18 -25.67 31.54
N GLY A 41 3.10 -26.92 31.09
CA GLY A 41 3.60 -28.07 31.83
C GLY A 41 4.33 -29.06 30.92
N GLU A 42 4.99 -30.04 31.54
CA GLU A 42 5.59 -31.18 30.85
C GLU A 42 5.01 -32.47 31.43
N LEU A 43 4.39 -33.28 30.58
CA LEU A 43 3.70 -34.50 30.99
C LEU A 43 4.24 -35.70 30.20
N SER A 44 4.48 -36.82 30.88
CA SER A 44 4.88 -38.07 30.22
C SER A 44 3.64 -38.77 29.68
N LEU A 45 3.39 -38.62 28.38
CA LEU A 45 2.28 -39.28 27.67
C LEU A 45 2.86 -40.40 26.81
N LEU A 46 2.36 -41.64 26.98
CA LEU A 46 2.84 -42.82 26.25
C LEU A 46 4.37 -43.01 26.30
N GLY A 47 4.99 -42.68 27.45
CA GLY A 47 6.44 -42.78 27.65
C GLY A 47 7.28 -41.66 27.04
N LYS A 48 6.67 -40.63 26.45
CA LYS A 48 7.36 -39.46 25.89
C LYS A 48 7.00 -38.19 26.66
N LEU A 49 8.03 -37.45 27.06
CA LEU A 49 7.86 -36.12 27.66
C LEU A 49 7.30 -35.15 26.61
N THR A 50 6.10 -34.64 26.87
CA THR A 50 5.33 -33.80 25.96
C THR A 50 5.04 -32.45 26.63
N SER A 51 5.29 -31.35 25.92
CA SER A 51 4.88 -30.01 26.38
C SER A 51 3.36 -29.86 26.24
N VAL A 52 2.71 -29.48 27.33
CA VAL A 52 1.25 -29.36 27.41
C VAL A 52 0.80 -27.99 27.91
N ALA A 53 -0.41 -27.59 27.52
CA ALA A 53 -1.12 -26.44 28.08
C ALA A 53 -2.19 -26.93 29.06
N VAL A 54 -2.07 -26.55 30.34
CA VAL A 54 -2.92 -27.01 31.44
C VAL A 54 -3.85 -25.86 31.86
N LYS A 55 -5.13 -25.92 31.47
CA LYS A 55 -6.17 -24.93 31.80
C LYS A 55 -6.89 -25.38 33.07
N ARG A 56 -6.58 -24.75 34.20
CA ARG A 56 -7.24 -24.99 35.49
C ARG A 56 -8.37 -23.99 35.68
N LEU A 57 -9.59 -24.50 35.81
CA LEU A 57 -10.79 -23.66 35.97
C LEU A 57 -10.94 -23.19 37.41
N ASP A 58 -11.40 -21.94 37.60
CA ASP A 58 -11.57 -21.38 38.95
C ASP A 58 -12.76 -22.04 39.67
N ALA A 59 -12.51 -22.57 40.88
CA ALA A 59 -13.50 -23.28 41.68
C ALA A 59 -14.66 -22.40 42.20
N ASN A 60 -14.49 -21.07 42.18
CA ASN A 60 -15.41 -20.09 42.77
C ASN A 60 -16.43 -19.49 41.79
N ILE A 61 -16.43 -19.90 40.52
CA ILE A 61 -17.35 -19.40 39.50
C ILE A 61 -18.59 -20.30 39.49
N SER A 62 -19.77 -19.70 39.70
CA SER A 62 -21.10 -20.35 39.69
C SER A 62 -21.27 -21.34 38.53
N GLY A 63 -22.13 -22.37 38.69
CA GLY A 63 -22.25 -23.62 37.91
C GLY A 63 -22.18 -23.62 36.35
N GLN A 64 -22.03 -22.47 35.71
CA GLN A 64 -21.69 -22.30 34.30
C GLN A 64 -20.33 -22.92 33.91
N GLY A 65 -19.28 -22.79 34.73
CA GLY A 65 -17.94 -23.30 34.39
C GLY A 65 -17.82 -24.82 34.28
N PHE A 66 -18.67 -25.58 35.00
CA PHE A 66 -18.70 -27.05 34.90
C PHE A 66 -19.34 -27.52 33.59
N LYS A 67 -20.33 -26.80 33.08
CA LYS A 67 -20.98 -27.12 31.80
C LYS A 67 -20.04 -26.91 30.62
N GLU A 68 -19.27 -25.83 30.66
CA GLU A 68 -18.26 -25.50 29.65
C GLU A 68 -17.13 -26.53 29.65
N PHE A 69 -16.65 -26.94 30.84
CA PHE A 69 -15.71 -28.04 31.01
C PHE A 69 -16.17 -29.34 30.34
N LEU A 70 -17.40 -29.77 30.63
CA LEU A 70 -17.97 -31.00 30.05
C LEU A 70 -18.19 -30.89 28.54
N THR A 71 -18.59 -29.70 28.06
CA THR A 71 -18.82 -29.44 26.64
C THR A 71 -17.51 -29.50 25.86
N GLU A 72 -16.44 -28.94 26.42
CA GLU A 72 -15.12 -28.96 25.79
C GLU A 72 -14.53 -30.38 25.72
N ILE A 73 -14.67 -31.18 26.79
CA ILE A 73 -14.32 -32.62 26.76
C ILE A 73 -15.12 -33.35 25.67
N HIS A 74 -16.44 -33.15 25.65
CA HIS A 74 -17.33 -33.82 24.71
C HIS A 74 -16.97 -33.57 23.24
N LEU A 75 -16.69 -32.32 22.90
CA LEU A 75 -16.45 -31.92 21.51
C LEU A 75 -15.03 -32.29 21.07
N LEU A 76 -14.02 -32.03 21.89
CA LEU A 76 -12.62 -32.30 21.51
C LEU A 76 -12.25 -33.79 21.56
N SER A 77 -12.97 -34.62 22.33
CA SER A 77 -12.78 -36.07 22.27
C SER A 77 -13.34 -36.69 20.97
N ARG A 78 -14.31 -36.03 20.33
CA ARG A 78 -15.06 -36.56 19.19
C ARG A 78 -14.62 -35.98 17.84
N PHE A 79 -14.23 -34.70 17.81
CA PHE A 79 -13.89 -34.00 16.58
C PHE A 79 -12.37 -33.77 16.49
N LYS A 80 -11.78 -34.12 15.34
CA LYS A 80 -10.34 -33.99 15.09
C LYS A 80 -10.10 -33.32 13.74
N HIS A 81 -9.31 -32.25 13.73
CA HIS A 81 -8.96 -31.51 12.52
C HIS A 81 -7.54 -30.92 12.69
N PRO A 82 -6.71 -30.84 11.63
CA PRO A 82 -5.34 -30.29 11.74
C PRO A 82 -5.26 -28.85 12.25
N ASN A 83 -6.35 -28.09 12.14
CA ASN A 83 -6.47 -26.70 12.61
C ASN A 83 -7.42 -26.57 13.82
N LEU A 84 -7.68 -27.64 14.57
CA LEU A 84 -8.44 -27.64 15.83
C LEU A 84 -7.51 -28.15 16.94
N VAL A 85 -7.47 -27.45 18.08
CA VAL A 85 -6.60 -27.84 19.20
C VAL A 85 -6.97 -29.23 19.74
N SER A 86 -5.97 -30.06 19.99
CA SER A 86 -6.16 -31.42 20.49
C SER A 86 -6.23 -31.45 22.02
N LEU A 87 -7.27 -32.09 22.56
CA LEU A 87 -7.36 -32.44 23.98
C LEU A 87 -6.53 -33.70 24.24
N LEU A 88 -5.52 -33.59 25.09
CA LEU A 88 -4.64 -34.70 25.48
C LEU A 88 -5.15 -35.42 26.72
N GLY A 89 -5.86 -34.71 27.60
CA GLY A 89 -6.50 -35.30 28.77
C GLY A 89 -7.23 -34.28 29.64
N TYR A 90 -7.83 -34.76 30.72
CA TYR A 90 -8.51 -33.92 31.71
C TYR A 90 -8.37 -34.49 33.12
N CYS A 91 -8.55 -33.64 34.12
CA CYS A 91 -8.63 -34.03 35.53
C CYS A 91 -9.95 -33.52 36.13
N GLN A 92 -10.64 -34.41 36.85
CA GLN A 92 -11.82 -34.11 37.65
C GLN A 92 -11.71 -34.83 38.99
N GLU A 93 -11.07 -34.18 39.97
CA GLU A 93 -10.87 -34.71 41.32
C GLU A 93 -11.32 -33.67 42.36
N GLY A 94 -12.27 -34.03 43.22
CA GLY A 94 -12.87 -33.10 44.17
C GLY A 94 -13.46 -31.86 43.48
N ASN A 95 -12.94 -30.68 43.82
CA ASN A 95 -13.35 -29.41 43.21
C ASN A 95 -12.54 -29.03 41.96
N GLU A 96 -11.46 -29.75 41.65
CA GLU A 96 -10.55 -29.47 40.55
C GLU A 96 -11.15 -29.88 39.21
N LYS A 97 -11.02 -28.98 38.22
CA LYS A 97 -11.49 -29.17 36.85
C LYS A 97 -10.42 -28.63 35.93
N ILE A 98 -9.68 -29.53 35.29
CA ILE A 98 -8.48 -29.17 34.54
C ILE A 98 -8.52 -29.82 33.16
N LEU A 99 -8.26 -29.04 32.12
CA LEU A 99 -8.14 -29.51 30.74
C LEU A 99 -6.68 -29.43 30.30
N VAL A 100 -6.21 -30.46 29.61
CA VAL A 100 -4.82 -30.58 29.13
C VAL A 100 -4.82 -30.66 27.62
N TYR A 101 -4.20 -29.68 26.97
CA TYR A 101 -4.11 -29.58 25.51
C TYR A 101 -2.68 -29.71 25.03
N GLU A 102 -2.53 -29.94 23.73
CA GLU A 102 -1.25 -29.72 23.06
C GLU A 102 -0.79 -28.26 23.21
N TYR A 103 0.53 -28.07 23.35
CA TYR A 103 1.11 -26.74 23.55
C TYR A 103 1.39 -26.04 22.22
N ALA A 104 0.71 -24.92 21.99
CA ALA A 104 0.97 -24.03 20.85
C ALA A 104 2.16 -23.09 21.13
N GLU A 105 3.33 -23.41 20.55
CA GLU A 105 4.60 -22.74 20.85
C GLU A 105 4.63 -21.23 20.56
N HIS A 106 3.93 -20.78 19.52
CA HIS A 106 3.91 -19.37 19.13
C HIS A 106 2.79 -18.57 19.81
N GLY A 107 1.99 -19.22 20.67
CA GLY A 107 0.90 -18.59 21.41
C GLY A 107 -0.26 -18.17 20.50
N SER A 108 -1.03 -17.16 20.92
CA SER A 108 -2.26 -16.73 20.26
C SER A 108 -2.04 -15.60 19.24
N LEU A 109 -2.91 -15.51 18.23
CA LEU A 109 -2.84 -14.52 17.16
C LEU A 109 -2.94 -13.08 17.68
N ASP A 110 -3.73 -12.81 18.72
CA ASP A 110 -3.81 -11.49 19.35
C ASP A 110 -2.45 -11.01 19.90
N LYS A 111 -1.66 -11.90 20.51
CA LYS A 111 -0.30 -11.63 20.99
C LYS A 111 0.65 -11.35 19.83
N LEU A 112 0.47 -12.02 18.69
CA LEU A 112 1.23 -11.73 17.48
C LEU A 112 0.90 -10.34 16.92
N LEU A 113 -0.37 -9.92 16.98
CA LEU A 113 -0.83 -8.62 16.50
C LEU A 113 -0.49 -7.46 17.45
N THR A 114 -0.27 -7.72 18.75
CA THR A 114 -0.04 -6.69 19.79
C THR A 114 1.41 -6.52 20.24
N LYS A 115 2.30 -7.48 19.98
CA LYS A 115 3.70 -7.38 20.43
C LYS A 115 4.39 -6.15 19.81
N ASP A 116 4.90 -5.27 20.69
CA ASP A 116 5.78 -4.12 20.41
C ASP A 116 7.17 -4.52 19.86
N THR A 117 7.30 -5.70 19.24
CA THR A 117 8.53 -6.12 18.58
C THR A 117 8.63 -5.47 17.20
N THR A 118 9.83 -4.99 16.89
CA THR A 118 10.15 -4.21 15.69
C THR A 118 9.85 -4.92 14.35
N VAL A 119 9.63 -6.24 14.36
CA VAL A 119 9.38 -7.09 13.18
C VAL A 119 8.32 -8.15 13.51
N CYS A 120 7.32 -8.29 12.64
CA CYS A 120 6.42 -9.44 12.64
C CYS A 120 7.16 -10.67 12.12
N PRO A 121 7.12 -11.82 12.81
CA PRO A 121 7.75 -13.04 12.31
C PRO A 121 7.07 -13.59 11.04
N LEU A 122 5.81 -13.21 10.77
CA LEU A 122 5.04 -13.62 9.60
C LEU A 122 4.94 -12.52 8.53
N THR A 123 5.02 -12.93 7.27
CA THR A 123 4.67 -12.11 6.10
C THR A 123 3.16 -11.86 6.02
N CYS A 124 2.73 -10.88 5.23
CA CYS A 124 1.30 -10.60 5.04
C CYS A 124 0.57 -11.78 4.39
N LYS A 125 1.22 -12.53 3.50
CA LYS A 125 0.67 -13.77 2.91
C LYS A 125 0.44 -14.82 3.98
N GLN A 126 1.46 -15.10 4.81
CA GLN A 126 1.35 -16.06 5.92
C GLN A 126 0.28 -15.67 6.95
N LEU A 127 0.09 -14.38 7.20
CA LEU A 127 -1.02 -13.91 8.05
C LEU A 127 -2.40 -14.20 7.44
N ILE A 128 -2.52 -14.16 6.12
CA ILE A 128 -3.75 -14.60 5.43
C ILE A 128 -3.86 -16.13 5.43
N ASP A 129 -2.75 -16.86 5.32
CA ASP A 129 -2.74 -18.33 5.46
C ASP A 129 -3.23 -18.78 6.86
N VAL A 130 -2.84 -18.07 7.92
CA VAL A 130 -3.39 -18.26 9.28
C VAL A 130 -4.92 -18.08 9.30
N CYS A 131 -5.44 -17.07 8.59
CA CYS A 131 -6.89 -16.87 8.46
C CYS A 131 -7.54 -18.00 7.63
N ILE A 132 -6.86 -18.53 6.62
CA ILE A 132 -7.33 -19.66 5.80
C ILE A 132 -7.41 -20.92 6.66
N ASP A 133 -6.39 -21.21 7.46
CA ASP A 133 -6.35 -22.34 8.40
C ASP A 133 -7.52 -22.28 9.40
N ALA A 134 -7.73 -21.12 10.03
CA ALA A 134 -8.85 -20.92 10.95
C ALA A 134 -10.21 -21.05 10.24
N ALA A 135 -10.34 -20.49 9.03
CA ALA A 135 -11.55 -20.62 8.22
C ALA A 135 -11.85 -22.07 7.82
N SER A 136 -10.81 -22.86 7.51
CA SER A 136 -10.93 -24.29 7.20
C SER A 136 -11.39 -25.09 8.40
N CYS A 137 -10.90 -24.80 9.61
CA CYS A 137 -11.41 -25.42 10.83
C CYS A 137 -12.90 -25.09 11.07
N LEU A 138 -13.30 -23.83 10.87
CA LEU A 138 -14.70 -23.43 11.05
C LEU A 138 -15.62 -24.11 10.04
N ASP A 139 -15.19 -24.22 8.78
CA ASP A 139 -15.93 -24.95 7.75
C ASP A 139 -16.10 -26.43 8.13
N TYR A 140 -15.04 -27.06 8.66
CA TYR A 140 -15.12 -28.42 9.19
C TYR A 140 -16.16 -28.53 10.33
N LEU A 141 -16.12 -27.63 11.32
CA LEU A 141 -17.10 -27.62 12.42
C LEU A 141 -18.54 -27.38 11.94
N HIS A 142 -18.72 -26.55 10.90
CA HIS A 142 -20.03 -26.17 10.39
C HIS A 142 -20.68 -27.26 9.51
N HIS A 143 -19.89 -28.05 8.79
CA HIS A 143 -20.38 -28.92 7.71
C HIS A 143 -19.80 -30.34 7.67
N HIS A 144 -18.66 -30.62 8.31
CA HIS A 144 -17.92 -31.87 8.12
C HIS A 144 -17.53 -32.59 9.42
N ALA A 145 -17.99 -32.10 10.57
CA ALA A 145 -17.60 -32.60 11.88
C ALA A 145 -18.04 -34.07 12.11
N ALA A 146 -19.25 -34.45 11.69
CA ALA A 146 -19.75 -35.82 11.62
C ALA A 146 -21.05 -35.88 10.78
N GLU A 147 -21.47 -37.07 10.33
CA GLU A 147 -22.77 -37.27 9.67
C GLU A 147 -23.90 -36.69 10.54
N ASN A 148 -24.64 -35.73 9.97
CA ASN A 148 -25.80 -35.06 10.57
C ASN A 148 -25.54 -34.14 11.78
N GLN A 149 -24.29 -33.77 12.11
CA GLN A 149 -23.97 -32.89 13.25
C GLN A 149 -23.19 -31.62 12.84
N ARG A 150 -23.55 -30.49 13.46
CA ARG A 150 -22.91 -29.18 13.29
C ARG A 150 -22.46 -28.63 14.63
N VAL A 151 -21.26 -28.06 14.71
CA VAL A 151 -20.76 -27.36 15.89
C VAL A 151 -20.68 -25.86 15.58
N ILE A 152 -21.35 -25.03 16.38
CA ILE A 152 -21.22 -23.57 16.34
C ILE A 152 -20.34 -23.14 17.53
N HIS A 153 -19.23 -22.46 17.26
CA HIS A 153 -18.18 -22.19 18.24
C HIS A 153 -18.56 -21.06 19.21
N ARG A 154 -19.18 -19.98 18.72
CA ARG A 154 -19.77 -18.87 19.51
C ARG A 154 -18.79 -17.93 20.23
N ASP A 155 -17.48 -18.18 20.18
CA ASP A 155 -16.45 -17.30 20.77
C ASP A 155 -15.17 -17.23 19.92
N ILE A 156 -15.35 -17.06 18.61
CA ILE A 156 -14.24 -16.84 17.68
C ILE A 156 -13.65 -15.45 17.88
N LYS A 157 -12.35 -15.41 18.19
CA LYS A 157 -11.54 -14.20 18.39
C LYS A 157 -10.06 -14.52 18.18
N SER A 158 -9.22 -13.51 17.94
CA SER A 158 -7.78 -13.71 17.74
C SER A 158 -7.06 -14.31 18.95
N ALA A 159 -7.59 -14.14 20.17
CA ALA A 159 -7.06 -14.79 21.37
C ALA A 159 -7.29 -16.32 21.43
N ASN A 160 -8.30 -16.82 20.71
CA ASN A 160 -8.66 -18.24 20.66
C ASN A 160 -8.11 -18.94 19.40
N ILE A 161 -7.38 -18.21 18.55
CA ILE A 161 -6.64 -18.76 17.40
C ILE A 161 -5.18 -18.88 17.82
N LEU A 162 -4.75 -20.11 18.09
CA LEU A 162 -3.40 -20.45 18.53
C LEU A 162 -2.51 -20.78 17.33
N LEU A 163 -1.19 -20.62 17.50
CA LEU A 163 -0.19 -20.84 16.46
C LEU A 163 0.79 -21.93 16.92
N ASP A 164 0.84 -23.02 16.16
CA ASP A 164 1.76 -24.13 16.42
C ASP A 164 3.22 -23.78 16.06
N HIS A 165 4.13 -24.73 16.22
CA HIS A 165 5.55 -24.59 15.87
C HIS A 165 5.81 -24.29 14.38
N ASN A 166 4.87 -24.63 13.49
CA ASN A 166 4.93 -24.35 12.05
C ASN A 166 4.16 -23.09 11.64
N TRP A 167 3.67 -22.30 12.60
CA TRP A 167 2.81 -21.13 12.37
C TRP A 167 1.45 -21.44 11.76
N LYS A 168 0.99 -22.70 11.84
CA LYS A 168 -0.37 -23.06 11.46
C LYS A 168 -1.36 -22.64 12.54
N ALA A 169 -2.52 -22.18 12.09
CA ALA A 169 -3.57 -21.76 13.00
C ALA A 169 -4.34 -22.96 13.57
N MET A 170 -4.62 -22.93 14.86
CA MET A 170 -5.45 -23.90 15.57
C MET A 170 -6.53 -23.18 16.37
N ILE A 171 -7.80 -23.52 16.15
CA ILE A 171 -8.92 -22.98 16.92
C ILE A 171 -8.99 -23.70 18.28
N SER A 172 -9.24 -22.93 19.34
CA SER A 172 -9.33 -23.40 20.72
C SER A 172 -10.53 -22.81 21.46
N ASP A 173 -10.83 -23.33 22.66
CA ASP A 173 -11.86 -22.85 23.57
C ASP A 173 -13.31 -23.14 23.11
N LEU A 174 -13.65 -24.43 23.03
CA LEU A 174 -14.99 -24.88 22.65
C LEU A 174 -16.01 -24.86 23.79
N GLY A 175 -15.67 -24.38 24.99
CA GLY A 175 -16.54 -24.44 26.17
C GLY A 175 -17.94 -23.83 25.99
N LEU A 176 -18.05 -22.77 25.17
CA LEU A 176 -19.32 -22.08 24.87
C LEU A 176 -20.10 -22.66 23.67
N SER A 177 -19.52 -23.64 22.98
CA SER A 177 -20.01 -24.17 21.71
C SER A 177 -21.36 -24.87 21.85
N LYS A 178 -22.08 -24.97 20.72
CA LYS A 178 -23.38 -25.65 20.64
C LYS A 178 -23.41 -26.66 19.50
N LEU A 179 -23.95 -27.84 19.79
CA LEU A 179 -24.22 -28.87 18.80
C LEU A 179 -25.62 -28.66 18.22
N GLY A 180 -25.72 -28.59 16.88
CA GLY A 180 -26.96 -28.54 16.11
C GLY A 180 -27.06 -29.70 15.12
N ARG A 181 -28.24 -29.91 14.53
CA ARG A 181 -28.47 -30.90 13.46
C ARG A 181 -28.04 -30.33 12.11
N ALA A 182 -27.27 -31.09 11.33
CA ALA A 182 -26.76 -30.60 10.04
C ALA A 182 -27.81 -30.64 8.91
N ASN A 183 -28.87 -31.44 9.04
CA ASN A 183 -29.88 -31.71 8.00
C ASN A 183 -31.15 -30.86 8.09
N GLU A 184 -31.28 -30.00 9.10
CA GLU A 184 -32.43 -29.09 9.22
C GLU A 184 -32.12 -27.76 8.51
N PRO A 185 -33.02 -27.26 7.63
CA PRO A 185 -32.81 -26.03 6.88
C PRO A 185 -32.86 -24.78 7.78
N GLU A 186 -33.53 -24.86 8.93
CA GLU A 186 -33.55 -23.81 9.95
C GLU A 186 -32.43 -24.03 10.96
N THR A 187 -31.45 -23.12 10.96
CA THR A 187 -30.14 -23.28 11.62
C THR A 187 -30.10 -22.66 13.03
N PHE A 188 -31.24 -22.54 13.68
CA PHE A 188 -31.45 -21.68 14.83
C PHE A 188 -31.40 -22.45 16.14
N VAL A 189 -30.47 -22.07 17.02
CA VAL A 189 -30.49 -22.49 18.43
C VAL A 189 -30.88 -21.28 19.27
N ILE A 190 -32.05 -21.33 19.91
CA ILE A 190 -32.45 -20.31 20.88
C ILE A 190 -31.64 -20.53 22.15
N THR A 191 -30.79 -19.56 22.49
CA THR A 191 -29.92 -19.64 23.66
C THR A 191 -29.55 -18.24 24.12
N HIS A 192 -29.41 -18.05 25.44
CA HIS A 192 -28.97 -16.77 26.02
C HIS A 192 -27.68 -16.27 25.34
N PRO A 193 -27.63 -15.03 24.81
CA PRO A 193 -26.43 -14.48 24.19
C PRO A 193 -25.17 -14.63 25.04
N CYS A 194 -24.11 -15.22 24.50
CA CYS A 194 -22.78 -15.22 25.12
C CYS A 194 -21.68 -15.16 24.05
N GLY A 195 -20.47 -14.79 24.45
CA GLY A 195 -19.33 -14.55 23.56
C GLY A 195 -18.64 -13.22 23.89
N THR A 196 -17.46 -12.99 23.32
CA THR A 196 -16.66 -11.80 23.62
C THR A 196 -17.26 -10.54 23.00
N ASN A 197 -17.48 -9.50 23.83
CA ASN A 197 -18.04 -8.22 23.37
C ASN A 197 -17.14 -7.58 22.31
N GLY A 198 -17.71 -7.23 21.15
CA GLY A 198 -16.99 -6.71 19.98
C GLY A 198 -16.69 -7.75 18.89
N TYR A 199 -16.75 -9.05 19.17
CA TYR A 199 -16.78 -10.12 18.16
C TYR A 199 -18.17 -10.72 17.98
N CYS A 200 -19.01 -10.64 19.01
CA CYS A 200 -20.33 -11.25 19.01
C CYS A 200 -21.26 -10.63 17.94
N ASP A 201 -21.92 -11.49 17.15
CA ASP A 201 -22.89 -11.10 16.12
C ASP A 201 -24.02 -10.26 16.74
N PRO A 202 -24.24 -9.01 16.28
CA PRO A 202 -25.24 -8.13 16.85
C PRO A 202 -26.65 -8.70 16.75
N VAL A 203 -26.98 -9.39 15.64
CA VAL A 203 -28.29 -10.03 15.48
C VAL A 203 -28.46 -11.15 16.49
N TYR A 204 -27.40 -11.89 16.81
CA TYR A 204 -27.45 -12.95 17.82
C TYR A 204 -27.64 -12.37 19.21
N LYS A 205 -26.93 -11.28 19.50
CA LYS A 205 -27.04 -10.55 20.76
C LYS A 205 -28.45 -10.02 21.00
N ASP A 206 -29.10 -9.53 19.95
CA ASP A 206 -30.43 -8.91 20.05
C ASP A 206 -31.57 -9.94 20.05
N THR A 207 -31.43 -11.02 19.27
CA THR A 207 -32.52 -12.01 19.08
C THR A 207 -32.39 -13.25 19.96
N GLY A 208 -31.20 -13.54 20.50
CA GLY A 208 -30.91 -14.82 21.16
C GLY A 208 -30.83 -16.02 20.21
N VAL A 209 -30.96 -15.79 18.90
CA VAL A 209 -30.98 -16.83 17.87
C VAL A 209 -29.57 -17.05 17.33
N LEU A 210 -28.95 -18.17 17.69
CA LEU A 210 -27.60 -18.55 17.29
C LEU A 210 -27.62 -19.37 15.98
N THR A 211 -26.77 -19.00 15.02
CA THR A 211 -26.55 -19.75 13.78
C THR A 211 -25.06 -19.86 13.45
N LYS A 212 -24.70 -20.65 12.42
CA LYS A 212 -23.31 -20.74 11.96
C LYS A 212 -22.79 -19.39 11.41
N GLU A 213 -23.69 -18.57 10.89
CA GLU A 213 -23.41 -17.23 10.39
C GLU A 213 -22.97 -16.28 11.51
N SER A 214 -23.25 -16.60 12.78
CA SER A 214 -22.72 -15.86 13.92
C SER A 214 -21.21 -16.06 14.11
N ASP A 215 -20.69 -17.26 13.82
CA ASP A 215 -19.23 -17.51 13.78
C ASP A 215 -18.60 -16.81 12.57
N VAL A 216 -19.30 -16.76 11.42
CA VAL A 216 -18.83 -16.04 10.22
C VAL A 216 -18.62 -14.55 10.52
N TYR A 217 -19.54 -13.92 11.25
CA TYR A 217 -19.40 -12.53 11.69
C TYR A 217 -18.17 -12.35 12.58
N SER A 218 -18.02 -13.22 13.59
CA SER A 218 -16.90 -13.20 14.52
C SER A 218 -15.56 -13.36 13.79
N PHE A 219 -15.50 -14.22 12.78
CA PHE A 219 -14.34 -14.37 11.89
C PHE A 219 -14.08 -13.13 11.02
N GLY A 220 -15.13 -12.45 10.54
CA GLY A 220 -15.01 -11.17 9.84
C GLY A 220 -14.27 -10.11 10.66
N MET A 221 -14.51 -10.07 11.98
CA MET A 221 -13.78 -9.18 12.88
C MET A 221 -12.30 -9.57 12.98
N VAL A 222 -11.98 -10.86 13.09
CA VAL A 222 -10.59 -11.37 13.07
C VAL A 222 -9.86 -10.97 11.78
N LEU A 223 -10.51 -11.11 10.61
CA LEU A 223 -9.93 -10.67 9.33
C LEU A 223 -9.56 -9.18 9.36
N PHE A 224 -10.39 -8.33 9.96
CA PHE A 224 -10.07 -6.91 10.09
C PHE A 224 -8.94 -6.62 11.07
N GLU A 225 -8.80 -7.39 12.15
CA GLU A 225 -7.64 -7.27 13.04
C GLU A 225 -6.34 -7.57 12.32
N VAL A 226 -6.34 -8.59 11.45
CA VAL A 226 -5.20 -8.95 10.60
C VAL A 226 -4.93 -7.87 9.54
N LEU A 227 -5.95 -7.41 8.80
CA LEU A 227 -5.82 -6.35 7.79
C LEU A 227 -5.33 -5.03 8.37
N CYS A 228 -5.80 -4.66 9.56
CA CYS A 228 -5.44 -3.42 10.23
C CYS A 228 -4.19 -3.55 11.12
N ARG A 229 -3.71 -4.78 11.34
CA ARG A 229 -2.63 -5.13 12.27
C ARG A 229 -2.79 -4.51 13.66
N ARG A 230 -4.01 -4.51 14.17
CA ARG A 230 -4.37 -3.96 15.48
C ARG A 230 -5.59 -4.68 16.02
N LEU A 231 -5.74 -4.70 17.34
CA LEU A 231 -6.91 -5.30 17.97
C LEU A 231 -8.20 -4.50 17.70
N TYR A 232 -9.32 -5.18 17.84
CA TYR A 232 -10.68 -4.71 17.57
C TYR A 232 -11.19 -3.58 18.49
N PHE A 233 -10.41 -3.09 19.46
CA PHE A 233 -10.81 -1.98 20.35
C PHE A 233 -9.74 -0.89 20.43
N MET A 234 -10.17 0.37 20.55
CA MET A 234 -9.33 1.51 20.95
C MET A 234 -9.87 2.12 22.25
N ASN A 235 -9.01 2.36 23.22
CA ASN A 235 -9.35 3.22 24.37
C ASN A 235 -9.18 4.67 23.94
N VAL A 236 -10.28 5.41 23.85
CA VAL A 236 -10.26 6.86 23.59
C VAL A 236 -11.02 7.52 24.73
N ASN A 237 -10.34 8.31 25.56
CA ASN A 237 -10.92 9.01 26.72
C ASN A 237 -11.69 8.06 27.66
N ASP A 238 -11.08 6.94 28.05
CA ASP A 238 -11.68 5.90 28.90
C ASP A 238 -12.95 5.20 28.34
N GLU A 239 -13.34 5.49 27.09
CA GLU A 239 -14.37 4.74 26.37
C GLU A 239 -13.75 3.73 25.39
N ARG A 240 -14.18 2.45 25.47
CA ARG A 240 -13.83 1.41 24.50
C ARG A 240 -14.62 1.63 23.20
N LYS A 241 -13.94 2.08 22.14
CA LYS A 241 -14.52 2.17 20.79
C LYS A 241 -14.16 0.93 19.98
N PHE A 242 -15.18 0.18 19.59
CA PHE A 242 -15.05 -1.08 18.86
C PHE A 242 -14.89 -0.86 17.34
N LEU A 243 -14.17 -1.77 16.69
CA LEU A 243 -13.79 -1.69 15.27
C LEU A 243 -14.99 -1.86 14.33
N ASP A 244 -16.06 -2.51 14.76
CA ASP A 244 -17.28 -2.79 13.99
C ASP A 244 -17.89 -1.49 13.43
N ARG A 245 -18.12 -0.49 14.28
CA ARG A 245 -18.66 0.82 13.88
C ARG A 245 -17.72 1.58 12.95
N LEU A 246 -16.42 1.38 13.13
CA LEU A 246 -15.39 2.02 12.32
C LEU A 246 -15.30 1.36 10.94
N VAL A 247 -15.31 0.03 10.86
CA VAL A 247 -15.32 -0.73 9.61
C VAL A 247 -16.58 -0.44 8.79
N HIS A 248 -17.76 -0.45 9.41
CA HIS A 248 -19.01 -0.10 8.72
C HIS A 248 -18.95 1.32 8.13
N ASN A 249 -18.52 2.31 8.92
CA ASN A 249 -18.41 3.70 8.48
C ASN A 249 -17.39 3.87 7.33
N TYR A 250 -16.24 3.20 7.37
CA TYR A 250 -15.22 3.30 6.33
C TYR A 250 -15.58 2.49 5.06
N ASN A 251 -16.30 1.38 5.20
CA ASN A 251 -16.82 0.59 4.08
C ASN A 251 -17.91 1.34 3.31
N GLU A 252 -18.88 1.94 4.00
CA GLU A 252 -19.95 2.72 3.38
C GLU A 252 -19.43 3.92 2.59
N ASN A 253 -18.32 4.50 3.06
CA ASN A 253 -17.63 5.65 2.47
C ASN A 253 -16.57 5.28 1.40
N GLY A 254 -16.36 4.00 1.09
CA GLY A 254 -15.36 3.57 0.10
C GLY A 254 -13.91 3.86 0.51
N LYS A 255 -13.64 3.99 1.81
CA LYS A 255 -12.36 4.38 2.41
C LYS A 255 -11.68 3.25 3.19
N LEU A 256 -12.04 1.99 2.94
CA LEU A 256 -11.44 0.83 3.61
C LEU A 256 -9.89 0.82 3.53
N HIS A 257 -9.31 1.27 2.43
CA HIS A 257 -7.86 1.40 2.28
C HIS A 257 -7.20 2.38 3.28
N GLU A 258 -7.95 3.24 3.98
CA GLU A 258 -7.42 4.16 4.98
C GLU A 258 -7.20 3.50 6.35
N ILE A 259 -7.80 2.33 6.61
CA ILE A 259 -7.67 1.60 7.89
C ILE A 259 -6.78 0.35 7.79
N ILE A 260 -6.51 -0.12 6.57
CA ILE A 260 -5.60 -1.24 6.30
C ILE A 260 -4.16 -0.82 6.65
N HIS A 261 -3.39 -1.72 7.25
CA HIS A 261 -2.01 -1.44 7.64
C HIS A 261 -1.10 -1.25 6.41
N PRO A 262 -0.14 -0.29 6.42
CA PRO A 262 0.77 -0.06 5.30
C PRO A 262 1.54 -1.30 4.83
N ASP A 263 2.02 -2.14 5.76
CA ASP A 263 2.69 -3.40 5.41
C ASP A 263 1.82 -4.31 4.52
N MET A 264 0.52 -4.39 4.79
CA MET A 264 -0.43 -5.16 3.97
C MET A 264 -0.49 -4.57 2.56
N MET A 265 -0.53 -3.23 2.45
CA MET A 265 -0.53 -2.50 1.17
C MET A 265 0.77 -2.61 0.37
N GLU A 266 1.89 -2.87 1.04
CA GLU A 266 3.22 -2.99 0.40
C GLU A 266 3.52 -4.43 -0.03
N GLN A 267 3.06 -5.43 0.74
CA GLN A 267 3.36 -6.84 0.50
C GLN A 267 2.30 -7.57 -0.34
N LEU A 268 1.02 -7.16 -0.29
CA LEU A 268 -0.04 -7.80 -1.08
C LEU A 268 -0.44 -6.94 -2.29
N PRO A 269 -0.75 -7.55 -3.45
CA PRO A 269 -1.28 -6.83 -4.59
C PRO A 269 -2.56 -6.06 -4.23
N PRO A 270 -2.77 -4.84 -4.76
CA PRO A 270 -3.99 -4.07 -4.49
C PRO A 270 -5.30 -4.82 -4.82
N ALA A 271 -5.28 -5.70 -5.83
CA ALA A 271 -6.42 -6.53 -6.19
C ALA A 271 -6.70 -7.61 -5.12
N SER A 272 -5.65 -8.27 -4.62
CA SER A 272 -5.74 -9.22 -3.51
C SER A 272 -6.29 -8.57 -2.25
N LEU A 273 -5.78 -7.39 -1.88
CA LEU A 273 -6.28 -6.63 -0.73
C LEU A 273 -7.73 -6.22 -0.87
N ASP A 274 -8.17 -5.80 -2.05
CA ASP A 274 -9.56 -5.47 -2.33
C ASP A 274 -10.46 -6.71 -2.17
N LYS A 275 -10.05 -7.86 -2.72
CA LYS A 275 -10.75 -9.13 -2.54
C LYS A 275 -10.85 -9.53 -1.06
N ILE A 276 -9.74 -9.52 -0.31
CA ILE A 276 -9.72 -9.89 1.11
C ILE A 276 -10.60 -8.92 1.94
N SER A 277 -10.52 -7.62 1.66
CA SER A 277 -11.34 -6.61 2.34
C SER A 277 -12.83 -6.80 2.04
N LYS A 278 -13.19 -7.14 0.80
CA LYS A 278 -14.58 -7.46 0.41
C LYS A 278 -15.09 -8.70 1.14
N ILE A 279 -14.28 -9.75 1.24
CA ILE A 279 -14.63 -10.98 1.99
C ILE A 279 -14.90 -10.62 3.46
N ALA A 280 -13.98 -9.88 4.10
CA ALA A 280 -14.15 -9.43 5.49
C ALA A 280 -15.43 -8.61 5.68
N CYS A 281 -15.73 -7.67 4.76
CA CYS A 281 -16.97 -6.90 4.79
C CYS A 281 -18.23 -7.76 4.61
N GLN A 282 -18.20 -8.77 3.73
CA GLN A 282 -19.33 -9.68 3.50
C GLN A 282 -19.65 -10.50 4.75
N CYS A 283 -18.63 -10.91 5.50
CA CYS A 283 -18.81 -11.59 6.78
C CYS A 283 -19.53 -10.73 7.84
N LEU A 284 -19.41 -9.40 7.77
CA LEU A 284 -19.97 -8.46 8.75
C LEU A 284 -21.36 -7.91 8.39
N LEU A 285 -22.04 -8.45 7.37
CA LEU A 285 -23.39 -8.00 7.01
C LEU A 285 -24.40 -8.28 8.13
N ASN A 286 -25.35 -7.37 8.37
CA ASN A 286 -26.44 -7.62 9.32
C ASN A 286 -27.40 -8.72 8.82
N ASP A 287 -27.59 -8.79 7.50
CA ASP A 287 -28.35 -9.85 6.86
C ASP A 287 -27.53 -11.15 6.84
N ARG A 288 -27.96 -12.12 7.65
CA ARG A 288 -27.26 -13.40 7.84
C ARG A 288 -27.20 -14.24 6.57
N GLU A 289 -28.26 -14.23 5.76
CA GLU A 289 -28.33 -15.04 4.53
C GLU A 289 -27.36 -14.57 3.46
N LYS A 290 -26.96 -13.29 3.52
CA LYS A 290 -25.96 -12.70 2.62
C LYS A 290 -24.51 -12.95 3.06
N ARG A 291 -24.28 -13.49 4.25
CA ARG A 291 -22.92 -13.82 4.71
C ARG A 291 -22.43 -15.09 3.97
N PRO A 292 -21.15 -15.14 3.55
CA PRO A 292 -20.62 -16.31 2.86
C PRO A 292 -20.46 -17.49 3.83
N SER A 293 -20.64 -18.72 3.34
CA SER A 293 -20.22 -19.92 4.08
C SER A 293 -18.70 -19.94 4.28
N MET A 294 -18.22 -20.57 5.35
CA MET A 294 -16.78 -20.64 5.62
C MET A 294 -15.97 -21.33 4.51
N GLY A 295 -16.50 -22.37 3.86
CA GLY A 295 -15.84 -22.98 2.70
C GLY A 295 -15.69 -22.03 1.50
N LEU A 296 -16.67 -21.15 1.28
CA LEU A 296 -16.57 -20.09 0.27
C LEU A 296 -15.56 -19.01 0.69
N VAL A 297 -15.48 -18.69 1.99
CA VAL A 297 -14.46 -17.78 2.53
C VAL A 297 -13.06 -18.37 2.29
N VAL A 298 -12.84 -19.65 2.60
CA VAL A 298 -11.58 -20.37 2.34
C VAL A 298 -11.21 -20.28 0.85
N LYS A 299 -12.14 -20.65 -0.04
CA LYS A 299 -11.92 -20.60 -1.49
C LYS A 299 -11.54 -19.20 -1.97
N LYS A 300 -12.33 -18.17 -1.59
CA LYS A 300 -12.07 -16.79 -2.02
C LYS A 300 -10.79 -16.20 -1.45
N LEU A 301 -10.40 -16.56 -0.22
CA LEU A 301 -9.12 -16.14 0.36
C LEU A 301 -7.94 -16.76 -0.39
N LYS A 302 -8.02 -18.05 -0.76
CA LYS A 302 -7.02 -18.71 -1.62
C LYS A 302 -6.92 -18.05 -3.00
N GLU A 303 -8.05 -17.82 -3.67
CA GLU A 303 -8.12 -17.11 -4.96
C GLU A 303 -7.63 -15.65 -4.88
N ALA A 304 -7.72 -15.01 -3.72
CA ALA A 304 -7.18 -13.67 -3.51
C ALA A 304 -5.64 -13.67 -3.45
N LEU A 305 -5.03 -14.80 -3.09
CA LEU A 305 -3.58 -14.97 -3.08
C LEU A 305 -3.01 -15.44 -4.43
N GLU A 306 -3.87 -15.89 -5.37
CA GLU A 306 -3.47 -16.22 -6.75
C GLU A 306 -3.30 -14.92 -7.58
N VAL A 307 -2.09 -14.70 -8.11
CA VAL A 307 -1.68 -13.45 -8.78
C VAL A 307 -2.03 -13.49 -10.28
N PRO A 308 -2.82 -12.54 -10.82
CA PRO A 308 -2.90 -12.34 -12.27
C PRO A 308 -1.57 -11.77 -12.80
N GLU A 309 -1.04 -12.32 -13.90
CA GLU A 309 0.22 -11.87 -14.50
C GLU A 309 0.19 -10.34 -14.76
N MET A 310 1.09 -9.60 -14.08
CA MET A 310 1.39 -8.22 -14.46
C MET A 310 2.09 -8.20 -15.82
N ASP A 311 1.62 -7.37 -16.75
CA ASP A 311 2.37 -7.00 -17.95
C ASP A 311 3.52 -6.04 -17.58
N ILE A 312 4.58 -6.64 -17.04
CA ILE A 312 5.82 -5.97 -16.65
C ILE A 312 6.55 -5.36 -17.87
N VAL A 313 6.30 -5.92 -19.06
CA VAL A 313 6.97 -5.53 -20.32
C VAL A 313 6.46 -4.18 -20.80
N GLY A 314 5.14 -3.98 -20.79
CA GLY A 314 4.50 -2.70 -21.10
C GLY A 314 4.84 -1.61 -20.09
N GLU A 315 4.84 -1.92 -18.79
CA GLU A 315 5.09 -0.93 -17.72
C GLU A 315 6.54 -0.42 -17.71
N LEU A 316 7.51 -1.29 -18.03
CA LEU A 316 8.94 -0.93 -18.06
C LEU A 316 9.39 -0.43 -19.44
N GLY A 317 8.57 -0.60 -20.49
CA GLY A 317 8.92 -0.27 -21.87
C GLY A 317 10.19 -1.00 -22.32
N ILE A 318 10.23 -2.31 -22.05
CA ILE A 318 11.34 -3.25 -22.30
C ILE A 318 10.92 -4.38 -23.25
N PHE A 319 10.18 -4.04 -24.31
CA PHE A 319 9.67 -4.99 -25.30
C PHE A 319 10.73 -5.92 -25.91
N TRP A 320 12.00 -5.50 -25.93
CA TRP A 320 13.12 -6.33 -26.39
C TRP A 320 13.55 -7.44 -25.42
N LEU A 321 13.00 -7.50 -24.20
CA LEU A 321 13.31 -8.54 -23.21
C LEU A 321 12.17 -9.56 -23.05
N GLU A 322 11.11 -9.48 -23.84
CA GLU A 322 9.92 -10.30 -23.63
C GLU A 322 10.22 -11.81 -23.71
N ASP A 323 10.98 -12.22 -24.73
CA ASP A 323 11.37 -13.62 -24.93
C ASP A 323 12.37 -14.09 -23.89
N ASP A 324 13.33 -13.24 -23.50
CA ASP A 324 14.28 -13.51 -22.41
C ASP A 324 13.55 -13.72 -21.08
N ILE A 325 12.57 -12.87 -20.77
CA ILE A 325 11.75 -12.99 -19.56
C ILE A 325 10.98 -14.31 -19.58
N LYS A 326 10.31 -14.64 -20.69
CA LYS A 326 9.56 -15.90 -20.84
C LYS A 326 10.47 -17.12 -20.65
N SER A 327 11.64 -17.11 -21.27
CA SER A 327 12.64 -18.17 -21.18
C SER A 327 13.15 -18.36 -19.74
N LEU A 328 13.58 -17.27 -19.09
CA LEU A 328 14.09 -17.33 -17.71
C LEU A 328 13.01 -17.73 -16.70
N VAL A 329 11.79 -17.22 -16.84
CA VAL A 329 10.67 -17.62 -15.97
C VAL A 329 10.40 -19.11 -16.10
N LYS A 330 10.34 -19.64 -17.33
CA LYS A 330 10.19 -21.09 -17.57
C LYS A 330 11.32 -21.91 -16.95
N ARG A 331 12.56 -21.40 -17.01
CA ARG A 331 13.73 -22.06 -16.40
C ARG A 331 13.65 -22.04 -14.88
N LEU A 332 13.27 -20.92 -14.27
CA LEU A 332 13.21 -20.74 -12.82
C LEU A 332 12.03 -21.44 -12.17
N THR A 333 10.96 -21.72 -12.91
CA THR A 333 9.84 -22.56 -12.44
C THR A 333 10.10 -24.06 -12.59
N SER A 334 11.14 -24.46 -13.31
CA SER A 334 11.57 -25.87 -13.40
C SER A 334 12.40 -26.31 -12.19
N GLN A 335 12.49 -27.62 -11.92
CA GLN A 335 13.29 -28.16 -10.81
C GLN A 335 14.81 -28.23 -11.09
N MET A 336 15.26 -27.93 -12.31
CA MET A 336 16.61 -28.31 -12.78
C MET A 336 17.75 -27.47 -12.20
N ASP A 337 17.63 -26.13 -12.21
CA ASP A 337 18.78 -25.26 -11.91
C ASP A 337 18.58 -24.45 -10.63
N MET A 338 19.44 -24.64 -9.62
CA MET A 338 19.47 -23.78 -8.43
C MET A 338 20.14 -22.44 -8.74
N PHE A 339 21.26 -22.46 -9.45
CA PHE A 339 22.05 -21.28 -9.79
C PHE A 339 21.77 -20.89 -11.24
N VAL A 340 21.24 -19.68 -11.47
CA VAL A 340 20.86 -19.18 -12.79
C VAL A 340 21.68 -17.91 -13.10
N PRO A 341 22.81 -18.05 -13.83
CA PRO A 341 23.62 -16.90 -14.21
C PRO A 341 22.94 -16.12 -15.34
N ILE A 342 22.98 -14.80 -15.25
CA ILE A 342 22.67 -13.88 -16.36
C ILE A 342 23.95 -13.12 -16.69
N VAL A 343 24.46 -13.34 -17.89
CA VAL A 343 25.80 -12.95 -18.30
C VAL A 343 25.75 -12.05 -19.52
N GLY A 344 26.70 -11.14 -19.68
CA GLY A 344 26.78 -10.25 -20.83
C GLY A 344 27.67 -9.03 -20.57
N GLU A 345 27.86 -8.21 -21.60
CA GLU A 345 28.65 -6.97 -21.52
C GLU A 345 28.02 -5.92 -20.58
N GLN A 346 28.82 -4.96 -20.09
CA GLN A 346 28.30 -3.85 -19.29
C GLN A 346 27.31 -3.00 -20.10
N GLY A 347 26.10 -2.79 -19.56
CA GLY A 347 25.05 -2.03 -20.23
C GLY A 347 24.14 -2.84 -21.16
N SER A 348 24.33 -4.17 -21.26
CA SER A 348 23.46 -5.07 -22.04
C SER A 348 22.04 -5.25 -21.45
N GLY A 349 21.83 -4.91 -20.18
CA GLY A 349 20.51 -4.96 -19.54
C GLY A 349 20.28 -6.11 -18.55
N LYS A 350 21.33 -6.85 -18.15
CA LYS A 350 21.27 -7.96 -17.17
C LYS A 350 20.42 -7.66 -15.93
N THR A 351 20.73 -6.57 -15.23
CA THR A 351 19.99 -6.13 -14.03
C THR A 351 18.52 -5.85 -14.31
N THR A 352 18.20 -5.31 -15.49
CA THR A 352 16.83 -5.04 -15.92
C THR A 352 16.05 -6.34 -16.14
N LEU A 353 16.67 -7.31 -16.81
CA LEU A 353 16.10 -8.64 -17.04
C LEU A 353 15.88 -9.40 -15.73
N ALA A 354 16.93 -9.52 -14.90
CA ALA A 354 16.88 -10.17 -13.60
C ALA A 354 15.74 -9.61 -12.72
N ARG A 355 15.52 -8.29 -12.80
CA ARG A 355 14.46 -7.61 -12.06
C ARG A 355 13.06 -7.86 -12.60
N ALA A 356 12.91 -7.86 -13.92
CA ALA A 356 11.62 -8.16 -14.54
C ALA A 356 11.19 -9.58 -14.16
N VAL A 357 12.12 -10.53 -14.22
CA VAL A 357 11.93 -11.92 -13.79
C VAL A 357 11.64 -12.00 -12.29
N TYR A 358 12.48 -11.41 -11.44
CA TYR A 358 12.30 -11.41 -9.98
C TYR A 358 10.93 -10.86 -9.57
N LYS A 359 10.51 -9.73 -10.14
CA LYS A 359 9.17 -9.18 -9.86
C LYS A 359 8.04 -10.12 -10.24
N LYS A 360 8.23 -10.94 -11.27
CA LYS A 360 7.21 -11.86 -11.78
C LYS A 360 7.04 -13.10 -10.91
N ILE A 361 8.13 -13.62 -10.32
CA ILE A 361 8.12 -14.92 -9.63
C ILE A 361 8.43 -14.85 -8.13
N LYS A 362 8.85 -13.70 -7.57
CA LYS A 362 9.29 -13.62 -6.16
C LYS A 362 8.25 -14.10 -5.15
N ASP A 363 6.97 -13.91 -5.43
CA ASP A 363 5.87 -14.22 -4.50
C ASP A 363 5.53 -15.74 -4.48
N ASP A 364 6.18 -16.52 -5.36
CA ASP A 364 6.11 -17.99 -5.42
C ASP A 364 7.11 -18.68 -4.45
N PHE A 365 7.93 -17.90 -3.73
CA PHE A 365 8.97 -18.38 -2.82
C PHE A 365 8.70 -17.92 -1.38
N ASP A 366 9.02 -18.74 -0.38
CA ASP A 366 8.80 -18.47 1.05
C ASP A 366 9.68 -17.31 1.57
N TYR A 367 10.83 -17.13 0.94
CA TYR A 367 11.75 -16.05 1.21
C TYR A 367 12.33 -15.51 -0.10
N HIS A 368 12.46 -14.20 -0.22
CA HIS A 368 13.13 -13.62 -1.38
C HIS A 368 13.92 -12.37 -0.97
N ASP A 369 15.11 -12.19 -1.54
CA ASP A 369 15.92 -10.98 -1.32
C ASP A 369 16.66 -10.56 -2.59
N TRP A 370 16.98 -9.27 -2.68
CA TRP A 370 17.79 -8.69 -3.75
C TRP A 370 19.05 -8.08 -3.15
N ILE A 371 20.20 -8.66 -3.49
CA ILE A 371 21.52 -8.26 -3.04
C ILE A 371 22.22 -7.57 -4.22
N SER A 372 22.70 -6.34 -4.03
CA SER A 372 23.53 -5.66 -5.02
C SER A 372 24.97 -5.63 -4.52
N VAL A 373 25.85 -6.23 -5.31
CA VAL A 373 27.30 -6.27 -5.08
C VAL A 373 27.90 -5.09 -5.86
N GLY A 374 28.18 -4.00 -5.17
CA GLY A 374 28.92 -2.87 -5.73
C GLY A 374 30.43 -3.13 -5.70
N GLU A 375 31.20 -2.36 -6.49
CA GLU A 375 32.67 -2.45 -6.54
C GLU A 375 33.35 -2.20 -5.16
N GLU A 376 32.65 -1.56 -4.20
CA GLU A 376 33.13 -1.30 -2.83
C GLU A 376 32.77 -2.40 -1.80
N TYR A 377 32.09 -3.48 -2.20
CA TYR A 377 31.77 -4.55 -1.26
C TYR A 377 32.99 -5.47 -1.05
N THR A 378 33.60 -5.39 0.13
CA THR A 378 34.57 -6.40 0.57
C THR A 378 33.89 -7.77 0.67
N ALA A 379 34.58 -8.83 0.23
CA ALA A 379 34.09 -10.21 0.32
C ALA A 379 33.56 -10.55 1.74
N GLU A 380 34.23 -10.04 2.79
CA GLU A 380 33.81 -10.19 4.19
C GLU A 380 32.41 -9.64 4.51
N ARG A 381 32.02 -8.49 3.92
CA ARG A 381 30.70 -7.90 4.15
C ARG A 381 29.60 -8.67 3.43
N ILE A 382 29.88 -9.15 2.22
CA ILE A 382 28.99 -10.03 1.48
C ILE A 382 28.81 -11.32 2.28
N LEU A 383 29.91 -11.96 2.70
CA LEU A 383 29.90 -13.16 3.53
C LEU A 383 29.16 -12.99 4.86
N SER A 384 29.33 -11.86 5.56
CA SER A 384 28.59 -11.57 6.80
C SER A 384 27.08 -11.46 6.56
N ARG A 385 26.68 -10.83 5.45
CA ARG A 385 25.27 -10.73 5.05
C ARG A 385 24.73 -12.09 4.61
N LEU A 386 25.49 -12.84 3.83
CA LEU A 386 25.15 -14.18 3.39
C LEU A 386 24.97 -15.11 4.60
N LYS A 387 25.90 -15.15 5.56
CA LYS A 387 25.76 -15.94 6.80
C LYS A 387 24.46 -15.65 7.57
N LYS A 388 24.06 -14.38 7.66
CA LYS A 388 22.77 -13.99 8.27
C LYS A 388 21.58 -14.50 7.45
N ILE A 389 21.66 -14.41 6.13
CA ILE A 389 20.63 -14.91 5.22
C ILE A 389 20.55 -16.43 5.31
N THR A 390 21.67 -17.16 5.28
CA THR A 390 21.76 -18.63 5.44
C THR A 390 21.05 -19.11 6.70
N ALA A 391 21.24 -18.42 7.83
CA ALA A 391 20.50 -18.73 9.06
C ALA A 391 18.98 -18.48 8.95
N THR A 392 18.58 -17.50 8.14
CA THR A 392 17.18 -17.11 7.93
C THR A 392 16.46 -18.01 6.92
N VAL A 393 17.17 -18.52 5.91
CA VAL A 393 16.60 -19.34 4.82
C VAL A 393 16.62 -20.84 5.08
N LYS A 394 17.28 -21.29 6.16
CA LYS A 394 17.36 -22.70 6.53
C LYS A 394 15.95 -23.31 6.62
N GLY A 395 15.67 -24.33 5.81
CA GLY A 395 14.37 -25.01 5.74
C GLY A 395 13.26 -24.28 4.98
N ARG A 396 13.56 -23.18 4.27
CA ARG A 396 12.59 -22.41 3.46
C ARG A 396 12.94 -22.48 1.97
N ARG A 397 11.95 -22.42 1.09
CA ARG A 397 12.20 -22.26 -0.35
C ARG A 397 12.46 -20.79 -0.67
N TYR A 398 13.62 -20.46 -1.22
CA TYR A 398 14.03 -19.06 -1.43
C TYR A 398 14.32 -18.68 -2.88
N LEU A 399 14.11 -17.40 -3.20
CA LEU A 399 14.58 -16.73 -4.42
C LEU A 399 15.52 -15.59 -4.07
N ILE A 400 16.81 -15.74 -4.34
CA ILE A 400 17.80 -14.70 -4.07
C ILE A 400 18.35 -14.18 -5.39
N VAL A 401 18.40 -12.85 -5.55
CA VAL A 401 19.10 -12.22 -6.67
C VAL A 401 20.39 -11.58 -6.17
N VAL A 402 21.52 -11.91 -6.79
CA VAL A 402 22.82 -11.30 -6.53
C VAL A 402 23.27 -10.52 -7.78
N ASP A 403 23.06 -9.21 -7.74
CA ASP A 403 23.32 -8.32 -8.87
C ASP A 403 24.74 -7.75 -8.80
N GLY A 404 25.60 -8.07 -9.78
CA GLY A 404 26.93 -7.48 -9.95
C GLY A 404 28.10 -8.32 -9.41
N ILE A 405 28.12 -9.63 -9.66
CA ILE A 405 29.26 -10.48 -9.28
C ILE A 405 30.47 -10.16 -10.17
N GLY A 406 31.57 -9.74 -9.53
CA GLY A 406 32.81 -9.35 -10.21
C GLY A 406 33.92 -10.40 -10.21
N SER A 407 33.87 -11.40 -9.31
CA SER A 407 34.88 -12.46 -9.22
C SER A 407 34.25 -13.84 -8.99
N TYR A 408 34.95 -14.88 -9.44
CA TYR A 408 34.54 -16.28 -9.27
C TYR A 408 34.57 -16.73 -7.79
N GLU A 409 35.45 -16.16 -6.97
CA GLU A 409 35.58 -16.46 -5.54
C GLU A 409 34.26 -16.20 -4.79
N VAL A 410 33.60 -15.06 -5.08
CA VAL A 410 32.29 -14.70 -4.49
C VAL A 410 31.20 -15.70 -4.90
N LEU A 411 31.29 -16.29 -6.09
CA LEU A 411 30.37 -17.34 -6.50
C LEU A 411 30.57 -18.64 -5.72
N GLN A 412 31.82 -19.01 -5.42
CA GLN A 412 32.10 -20.20 -4.63
C GLN A 412 31.57 -20.04 -3.20
N ASP A 413 31.81 -18.88 -2.59
CA ASP A 413 31.24 -18.51 -1.29
C ASP A 413 29.70 -18.55 -1.28
N LEU A 414 29.06 -18.12 -2.37
CA LEU A 414 27.60 -18.20 -2.53
C LEU A 414 27.12 -19.65 -2.60
N LYS A 415 27.83 -20.53 -3.31
CA LYS A 415 27.51 -21.96 -3.37
C LYS A 415 27.60 -22.61 -2.00
N ASP A 416 28.64 -22.28 -1.25
CA ASP A 416 28.86 -22.81 0.10
C ASP A 416 27.82 -22.27 1.10
N ALA A 417 27.35 -21.04 0.92
CA ALA A 417 26.32 -20.42 1.76
C ALA A 417 24.90 -20.96 1.51
N PHE A 418 24.66 -21.67 0.40
CA PHE A 418 23.33 -22.10 -0.05
C PHE A 418 23.34 -23.56 -0.55
N PRO A 419 23.42 -24.57 0.35
CA PRO A 419 23.52 -25.99 -0.04
C PRO A 419 22.19 -26.70 -0.33
N ASP A 420 21.03 -26.13 0.05
CA ASP A 420 19.72 -26.80 0.02
C ASP A 420 19.06 -26.81 -1.39
N ALA A 421 19.70 -27.46 -2.37
CA ALA A 421 19.19 -27.54 -3.75
C ALA A 421 17.86 -28.31 -3.90
N LYS A 422 17.49 -29.13 -2.91
CA LYS A 422 16.39 -30.11 -3.01
C LYS A 422 14.99 -29.55 -2.78
N ASN A 423 14.85 -28.33 -2.25
CA ASN A 423 13.55 -27.72 -1.92
C ASN A 423 13.01 -26.78 -3.03
N GLY A 424 13.67 -26.73 -4.19
CA GLY A 424 13.28 -25.87 -5.30
C GLY A 424 13.66 -24.39 -5.15
N SER A 425 14.63 -24.08 -4.29
CA SER A 425 15.21 -22.74 -4.15
C SER A 425 16.02 -22.33 -5.37
N LYS A 426 16.06 -21.02 -5.64
CA LYS A 426 16.68 -20.42 -6.83
C LYS A 426 17.56 -19.23 -6.43
N VAL A 427 18.73 -19.14 -7.06
CA VAL A 427 19.68 -18.03 -6.93
C VAL A 427 19.97 -17.51 -8.33
N ILE A 428 19.47 -16.31 -8.63
CA ILE A 428 19.79 -15.58 -9.86
C ILE A 428 21.01 -14.71 -9.57
N PHE A 429 21.97 -14.63 -10.48
CA PHE A 429 23.04 -13.65 -10.34
C PHE A 429 23.43 -13.04 -11.67
N THR A 430 23.87 -11.78 -11.63
CA THR A 430 24.33 -11.06 -12.82
C THR A 430 25.84 -10.93 -12.80
N SER A 431 26.50 -11.25 -13.92
CA SER A 431 27.96 -11.20 -14.05
C SER A 431 28.38 -10.68 -15.43
N ARG A 432 29.65 -10.29 -15.56
CA ARG A 432 30.30 -10.13 -16.88
C ARG A 432 30.60 -11.51 -17.47
N GLU A 433 30.81 -11.56 -18.78
CA GLU A 433 31.28 -12.76 -19.48
C GLU A 433 32.67 -13.15 -18.98
N THR A 434 32.78 -14.29 -18.30
CA THR A 434 34.05 -14.92 -17.95
C THR A 434 34.00 -16.42 -18.29
N PRO A 435 35.15 -17.07 -18.56
CA PRO A 435 35.20 -18.49 -18.89
C PRO A 435 34.55 -19.39 -17.84
N GLU A 436 34.61 -19.01 -16.57
CA GLU A 436 34.04 -19.74 -15.44
C GLU A 436 32.51 -19.64 -15.43
N MET A 437 31.97 -18.47 -15.74
CA MET A 437 30.51 -18.25 -15.79
C MET A 437 29.87 -18.97 -16.97
N MET A 438 30.58 -19.11 -18.08
CA MET A 438 30.11 -19.86 -19.24
C MET A 438 29.92 -21.36 -18.97
N LYS A 439 30.63 -21.91 -17.97
CA LYS A 439 30.47 -23.32 -17.55
C LYS A 439 29.16 -23.59 -16.79
N LEU A 440 28.44 -22.56 -16.36
CA LEU A 440 27.24 -22.68 -15.51
C LEU A 440 25.93 -22.56 -16.31
N ASN A 441 25.98 -22.84 -17.61
CA ASN A 441 24.83 -22.71 -18.52
C ASN A 441 24.13 -21.34 -18.36
N PRO A 442 24.82 -20.21 -18.60
CA PRO A 442 24.27 -18.88 -18.34
C PRO A 442 23.20 -18.49 -19.36
N HIS A 443 22.30 -17.60 -18.97
CA HIS A 443 21.49 -16.82 -19.90
C HIS A 443 22.33 -15.66 -20.45
N ILE A 444 22.64 -15.69 -21.75
CA ILE A 444 23.55 -14.73 -22.39
C ILE A 444 22.76 -13.54 -22.93
N MET A 445 23.16 -12.34 -22.53
CA MET A 445 22.59 -11.07 -22.98
C MET A 445 23.38 -10.52 -24.16
N ASN A 446 22.83 -10.66 -25.35
CA ASN A 446 23.43 -10.17 -26.59
C ASN A 446 23.19 -8.67 -26.82
N ARG A 447 23.97 -8.07 -27.72
CA ARG A 447 23.69 -6.74 -28.27
C ARG A 447 22.40 -6.79 -29.11
N LEU A 448 21.65 -5.70 -29.11
CA LEU A 448 20.48 -5.54 -29.98
C LEU A 448 20.93 -5.41 -31.44
N ASP A 449 20.15 -5.98 -32.35
CA ASP A 449 20.33 -5.77 -33.79
C ASP A 449 19.97 -4.32 -34.20
N GLU A 450 20.22 -3.95 -35.46
CA GLU A 450 19.97 -2.58 -35.93
C GLU A 450 18.49 -2.18 -35.84
N ASP A 451 17.57 -3.09 -36.16
CA ASP A 451 16.13 -2.81 -36.18
C ASP A 451 15.57 -2.63 -34.76
N GLN A 452 15.93 -3.54 -33.85
CA GLN A 452 15.63 -3.45 -32.43
C GLN A 452 16.22 -2.18 -31.83
N SER A 453 17.49 -1.88 -32.14
CA SER A 453 18.19 -0.69 -31.66
C SER A 453 17.52 0.59 -32.13
N TRP A 454 17.15 0.66 -33.41
CA TRP A 454 16.52 1.84 -34.00
C TRP A 454 15.10 2.05 -33.48
N LYS A 455 14.31 0.99 -33.39
CA LYS A 455 12.98 1.03 -32.80
C LYS A 455 13.03 1.52 -31.34
N MET A 456 13.96 0.98 -30.56
CA MET A 456 14.18 1.41 -29.17
C MET A 456 14.62 2.87 -29.08
N PHE A 457 15.54 3.30 -29.94
CA PHE A 457 16.00 4.69 -30.02
C PHE A 457 14.83 5.65 -30.30
N LEU A 458 14.05 5.40 -31.34
CA LEU A 458 12.91 6.25 -31.73
C LEU A 458 11.85 6.34 -30.65
N ASN A 459 11.55 5.23 -29.99
CA ASN A 459 10.62 5.18 -28.88
C ASN A 459 11.11 6.04 -27.71
N LYS A 460 12.37 5.88 -27.29
CA LYS A 460 12.96 6.65 -26.18
C LYS A 460 13.23 8.11 -26.52
N ALA A 461 13.41 8.44 -27.80
CA ALA A 461 13.54 9.82 -28.28
C ALA A 461 12.17 10.52 -28.43
N GLY A 462 11.07 9.76 -28.44
CA GLY A 462 9.72 10.28 -28.72
C GLY A 462 9.55 10.73 -30.17
N LYS A 463 10.22 10.07 -31.12
CA LYS A 463 10.32 10.48 -32.54
C LYS A 463 9.82 9.44 -33.54
N GLU A 464 9.03 8.47 -33.09
CA GLU A 464 8.47 7.40 -33.94
C GLU A 464 7.77 7.94 -35.20
N LYS A 465 6.99 9.02 -35.08
CA LYS A 465 6.28 9.65 -36.22
C LYS A 465 7.19 10.46 -37.16
N GLU A 466 8.40 10.79 -36.72
CA GLU A 466 9.38 11.60 -37.47
C GLU A 466 10.51 10.74 -38.04
N ALA A 467 10.44 9.41 -37.90
CA ALA A 467 11.49 8.48 -38.32
C ALA A 467 11.91 8.69 -39.79
N GLY A 468 10.96 8.87 -40.70
CA GLY A 468 11.23 9.10 -42.13
C GLY A 468 11.89 10.45 -42.47
N ARG A 469 12.06 11.36 -41.50
CA ARG A 469 12.77 12.64 -41.68
C ARG A 469 14.27 12.54 -41.35
N ILE A 470 14.71 11.42 -40.81
CA ILE A 470 16.09 11.18 -40.40
C ILE A 470 16.80 10.52 -41.58
N THR A 471 17.94 11.07 -42.01
CA THR A 471 18.73 10.49 -43.11
C THR A 471 19.35 9.16 -42.67
N GLU A 472 19.47 8.20 -43.59
CA GLU A 472 20.09 6.89 -43.30
C GLU A 472 21.54 7.04 -42.80
N SER A 473 22.29 8.01 -43.34
CA SER A 473 23.64 8.36 -42.84
C SER A 473 23.65 8.73 -41.35
N LEU A 474 22.69 9.56 -40.91
CA LEU A 474 22.58 9.97 -39.51
C LEU A 474 22.12 8.81 -38.61
N LYS A 475 21.19 7.99 -39.10
CA LYS A 475 20.74 6.76 -38.42
C LYS A 475 21.91 5.80 -38.20
N HIS A 476 22.67 5.46 -39.24
CA HIS A 476 23.85 4.59 -39.11
C HIS A 476 24.89 5.16 -38.16
N LYS A 477 25.12 6.49 -38.18
CA LYS A 477 26.05 7.14 -37.24
C LYS A 477 25.60 6.99 -35.78
N ILE A 478 24.31 7.19 -35.49
CA ILE A 478 23.75 7.03 -34.15
C ILE A 478 23.85 5.56 -33.70
N LEU A 479 23.45 4.62 -34.55
CA LEU A 479 23.49 3.19 -34.24
C LEU A 479 24.93 2.70 -34.00
N ARG A 480 25.89 3.18 -34.80
CA ARG A 480 27.32 2.89 -34.62
C ARG A 480 27.84 3.37 -33.26
N ILE A 481 27.46 4.57 -32.82
CA ILE A 481 27.83 5.09 -31.48
C ILE A 481 27.18 4.25 -30.37
N CYS A 482 25.93 3.83 -30.57
CA CYS A 482 25.21 3.03 -29.59
C CYS A 482 25.75 1.59 -29.48
N ASN A 483 26.27 1.05 -30.58
CA ASN A 483 26.84 -0.29 -30.70
C ASN A 483 25.91 -1.40 -30.15
N GLY A 484 24.61 -1.28 -30.42
CA GLY A 484 23.58 -2.23 -29.98
C GLY A 484 23.37 -2.35 -28.46
N LEU A 485 23.98 -1.48 -27.64
CA LEU A 485 23.82 -1.55 -26.18
C LEU A 485 22.59 -0.75 -25.70
N PRO A 486 21.61 -1.38 -25.02
CA PRO A 486 20.42 -0.70 -24.52
C PRO A 486 20.72 0.56 -23.69
N ARG A 487 21.74 0.51 -22.82
CA ARG A 487 22.20 1.67 -22.04
C ARG A 487 22.57 2.86 -22.95
N ASN A 488 23.39 2.62 -23.96
CA ASN A 488 23.89 3.67 -24.85
C ASN A 488 22.75 4.23 -25.71
N ILE A 489 21.84 3.38 -26.17
CA ILE A 489 20.65 3.78 -26.93
C ILE A 489 19.78 4.73 -26.11
N ILE A 490 19.47 4.40 -24.85
CA ILE A 490 18.64 5.25 -23.97
C ILE A 490 19.30 6.62 -23.75
N LEU A 491 20.62 6.63 -23.50
CA LEU A 491 21.39 7.84 -23.26
C LEU A 491 21.45 8.74 -24.49
N MET A 492 21.75 8.16 -25.66
CA MET A 492 21.78 8.89 -26.93
C MET A 492 20.40 9.45 -27.29
N ALA A 493 19.35 8.65 -27.12
CA ALA A 493 17.98 9.09 -27.34
C ALA A 493 17.62 10.27 -26.41
N GLY A 494 18.00 10.20 -25.13
CA GLY A 494 17.80 11.27 -24.17
C GLY A 494 18.58 12.54 -24.50
N LEU A 495 19.83 12.42 -24.97
CA LEU A 495 20.65 13.57 -25.36
C LEU A 495 20.07 14.32 -26.58
N LEU A 496 19.52 13.58 -27.55
CA LEU A 496 19.03 14.11 -28.81
C LEU A 496 17.55 14.56 -28.77
N SER A 497 16.72 13.96 -27.90
CA SER A 497 15.27 14.20 -27.81
C SER A 497 14.88 15.67 -27.62
N ASN A 498 15.70 16.43 -26.87
CA ASN A 498 15.44 17.84 -26.57
C ASN A 498 15.84 18.81 -27.70
N ASN A 499 16.38 18.30 -28.82
CA ASN A 499 16.77 19.08 -29.98
C ASN A 499 15.90 18.75 -31.19
N ARG A 500 15.69 19.73 -32.07
CA ARG A 500 15.12 19.47 -33.40
C ARG A 500 16.05 18.53 -34.17
N ILE A 501 15.50 17.61 -34.97
CA ILE A 501 16.28 16.63 -35.76
C ILE A 501 17.38 17.32 -36.59
N LYS A 502 17.10 18.50 -37.16
CA LYS A 502 18.08 19.31 -37.92
C LYS A 502 19.35 19.68 -37.12
N ARG A 503 19.30 19.71 -35.78
CA ARG A 503 20.43 20.00 -34.89
C ARG A 503 21.17 18.76 -34.42
N TRP A 504 20.68 17.56 -34.70
CA TRP A 504 21.32 16.33 -34.25
C TRP A 504 22.75 16.17 -34.79
N PRO A 505 23.05 16.47 -36.08
CA PRO A 505 24.43 16.43 -36.56
C PRO A 505 25.34 17.32 -35.74
N LEU A 506 24.95 18.56 -35.43
CA LEU A 506 25.75 19.48 -34.60
C LEU A 506 26.06 18.93 -33.19
N VAL A 507 25.13 18.20 -32.59
CA VAL A 507 25.33 17.59 -31.26
C VAL A 507 26.25 16.36 -31.34
N ILE A 508 26.23 15.67 -32.48
CA ILE A 508 27.02 14.46 -32.72
C ILE A 508 28.44 14.81 -33.25
N ASP A 509 28.56 15.90 -34.00
CA ASP A 509 29.77 16.30 -34.73
C ASP A 509 30.68 17.22 -33.91
N ASP A 510 30.25 17.71 -32.75
CA ASP A 510 31.06 18.51 -31.80
C ASP A 510 32.19 17.71 -31.09
N GLY A 511 32.56 16.56 -31.66
CA GLY A 511 33.93 16.02 -31.61
C GLY A 511 34.41 15.39 -30.29
N ARG A 512 33.55 15.18 -29.28
CA ARG A 512 33.93 14.49 -28.04
C ARG A 512 32.83 13.54 -27.56
N PHE A 513 32.67 12.40 -28.22
CA PHE A 513 32.10 11.23 -27.56
C PHE A 513 33.26 10.50 -26.86
N PRO A 514 33.50 10.72 -25.56
CA PRO A 514 34.39 9.83 -24.81
C PRO A 514 33.82 8.41 -24.85
N ASP A 515 34.64 7.41 -24.50
CA ASP A 515 34.20 6.02 -24.27
C ASP A 515 33.01 5.92 -23.29
N ASP A 516 32.70 6.99 -22.54
CA ASP A 516 31.62 7.10 -21.57
C ASP A 516 30.54 8.17 -21.91
N ILE A 517 29.47 7.75 -22.59
CA ILE A 517 28.28 8.57 -22.91
C ILE A 517 27.60 9.11 -21.61
N LEU A 518 27.68 8.40 -20.48
CA LEU A 518 27.08 8.86 -19.21
C LEU A 518 27.71 10.17 -18.74
N ARG A 519 29.04 10.27 -18.85
CA ARG A 519 29.80 11.49 -18.52
C ARG A 519 29.40 12.66 -19.39
N LEU A 520 29.22 12.44 -20.69
CA LEU A 520 28.77 13.48 -21.62
C LEU A 520 27.36 13.98 -21.25
N CYS A 521 26.41 13.06 -21.03
CA CYS A 521 25.05 13.40 -20.61
C CYS A 521 25.04 14.23 -19.32
N TYR A 522 25.82 13.84 -18.30
CA TYR A 522 25.91 14.59 -17.05
C TYR A 522 26.58 15.97 -17.23
N ASN A 523 27.66 16.05 -18.01
CA ASN A 523 28.41 17.29 -18.20
C ASN A 523 27.59 18.38 -18.92
N ASN A 524 26.74 17.99 -19.87
CA ASN A 524 25.86 18.89 -20.61
C ASN A 524 24.69 19.46 -19.79
N LEU A 525 24.49 18.99 -18.55
CA LEU A 525 23.49 19.57 -17.66
C LEU A 525 23.92 20.94 -17.13
N LYS A 526 22.95 21.86 -17.05
CA LYS A 526 23.12 23.11 -16.29
C LYS A 526 23.30 22.78 -14.80
N ILE A 527 24.02 23.64 -14.08
CA ILE A 527 24.35 23.43 -12.66
C ILE A 527 23.14 23.06 -11.78
N ARG A 528 21.98 23.69 -11.99
CA ARG A 528 20.74 23.40 -11.24
C ARG A 528 20.25 21.97 -11.46
N SER A 529 20.23 21.51 -12.72
CA SER A 529 19.81 20.14 -13.05
C SER A 529 20.84 19.11 -12.56
N LYS A 530 22.13 19.45 -12.55
CA LYS A 530 23.20 18.59 -11.98
C LYS A 530 22.94 18.31 -10.50
N VAL A 531 22.74 19.36 -9.68
CA VAL A 531 22.53 19.17 -8.24
C VAL A 531 21.21 18.45 -7.92
N CYS A 532 20.14 18.72 -8.68
CA CYS A 532 18.87 17.97 -8.55
C CYS A 532 19.03 16.48 -8.86
N LEU A 533 19.80 16.16 -9.91
CA LEU A 533 20.07 14.78 -10.32
C LEU A 533 20.99 14.05 -9.33
N LEU A 534 22.06 14.70 -8.86
CA LEU A 534 22.92 14.15 -7.81
C LEU A 534 22.14 13.85 -6.53
N TYR A 535 21.19 14.72 -6.17
CA TYR A 535 20.35 14.50 -4.99
C TYR A 535 19.51 13.21 -5.08
N LEU A 536 19.09 12.83 -6.29
CA LEU A 536 18.36 11.58 -6.54
C LEU A 536 19.22 10.33 -6.33
N ALA A 537 20.53 10.40 -6.58
CA ALA A 537 21.44 9.29 -6.38
C ALA A 537 21.59 8.92 -4.88
N LEU A 538 21.19 9.82 -3.99
CA LEU A 538 21.24 9.61 -2.54
C LEU A 538 20.02 8.84 -2.00
N PHE A 539 19.00 8.61 -2.82
CA PHE A 539 17.95 7.65 -2.51
C PHE A 539 18.48 6.23 -2.78
N PRO A 540 17.91 5.19 -2.13
CA PRO A 540 18.25 3.82 -2.48
C PRO A 540 18.06 3.56 -3.98
N LYS A 541 18.89 2.67 -4.54
CA LYS A 541 18.80 2.29 -5.95
C LYS A 541 17.37 1.83 -6.26
N ASP A 542 16.80 2.36 -7.34
CA ASP A 542 15.43 2.08 -7.80
C ASP A 542 14.28 2.51 -6.89
N TYR A 543 14.56 3.28 -5.84
CA TYR A 543 13.55 3.78 -4.94
C TYR A 543 12.51 4.64 -5.69
N VAL A 544 11.23 4.32 -5.49
CA VAL A 544 10.12 5.02 -6.15
C VAL A 544 9.68 6.22 -5.32
N ILE A 545 9.85 7.41 -5.87
CA ILE A 545 9.66 8.69 -5.18
C ILE A 545 8.38 9.37 -5.67
N PRO A 546 7.49 9.85 -4.78
CA PRO A 546 6.41 10.74 -5.17
C PRO A 546 6.95 12.06 -5.75
N VAL A 547 6.52 12.43 -6.95
CA VAL A 547 7.07 13.60 -7.66
C VAL A 547 6.91 14.89 -6.85
N ARG A 548 5.73 15.13 -6.26
CA ARG A 548 5.50 16.32 -5.41
C ARG A 548 6.43 16.37 -4.19
N ARG A 549 6.80 15.22 -3.61
CA ARG A 549 7.75 15.15 -2.50
C ARG A 549 9.16 15.52 -2.99
N LEU A 550 9.58 14.96 -4.12
CA LEU A 550 10.88 15.27 -4.72
C LEU A 550 11.07 16.77 -5.00
N LEU A 551 10.08 17.42 -5.61
CA LEU A 551 10.14 18.85 -5.92
C LEU A 551 10.30 19.70 -4.66
N ARG A 552 9.54 19.40 -3.61
CA ARG A 552 9.63 20.09 -2.31
C ARG A 552 10.98 19.88 -1.63
N LEU A 553 11.55 18.68 -1.74
CA LEU A 553 12.89 18.39 -1.23
C LEU A 553 13.96 19.20 -1.97
N TRP A 554 13.85 19.35 -3.30
CA TRP A 554 14.77 20.19 -4.08
C TRP A 554 14.67 21.67 -3.73
N VAL A 555 13.46 22.17 -3.49
CA VAL A 555 13.21 23.55 -3.02
C VAL A 555 13.82 23.74 -1.63
N ALA A 556 13.52 22.85 -0.68
CA ALA A 556 14.00 22.94 0.70
C ALA A 556 15.53 22.85 0.82
N LYS A 557 16.20 22.04 -0.01
CA LYS A 557 17.67 22.03 -0.09
C LYS A 557 18.24 23.30 -0.73
N GLY A 558 17.42 24.05 -1.47
CA GLY A 558 17.82 25.30 -2.13
C GLY A 558 18.55 25.10 -3.46
N PHE A 559 18.34 23.96 -4.12
CA PHE A 559 18.89 23.69 -5.45
C PHE A 559 18.29 24.58 -6.54
N VAL A 560 17.05 25.01 -6.30
CA VAL A 560 16.35 26.01 -7.09
C VAL A 560 16.16 27.24 -6.20
N LYS A 561 16.78 28.36 -6.61
CA LYS A 561 16.66 29.65 -5.94
C LYS A 561 15.97 30.63 -6.88
N ARG A 562 15.03 31.40 -6.33
CA ARG A 562 14.33 32.49 -7.02
C ARG A 562 15.28 33.70 -7.17
N ARG A 563 15.51 34.17 -8.40
CA ARG A 563 15.95 35.55 -8.66
C ARG A 563 14.74 36.49 -8.67
N LEU A 564 14.94 37.81 -8.52
CA LEU A 564 13.86 38.79 -8.35
C LEU A 564 12.76 38.72 -9.43
N GLN A 565 13.09 38.25 -10.65
CA GLN A 565 12.16 38.07 -11.78
C GLN A 565 11.82 36.60 -12.09
N ASP A 566 12.32 35.63 -11.30
CA ASP A 566 12.07 34.21 -11.56
C ASP A 566 10.69 33.77 -11.04
N PRO A 567 10.03 32.79 -11.70
CA PRO A 567 8.84 32.13 -11.17
C PRO A 567 9.13 31.45 -9.81
N PHE A 568 8.10 31.01 -9.10
CA PHE A 568 8.26 30.41 -7.78
C PHE A 568 9.27 29.24 -7.82
N PRO A 569 10.04 28.98 -6.75
CA PRO A 569 11.03 27.90 -6.73
C PRO A 569 10.47 26.54 -7.15
N GLU A 570 9.19 26.29 -6.87
CA GLU A 570 8.44 25.10 -7.26
C GLU A 570 8.32 24.96 -8.79
N ASP A 571 8.15 26.09 -9.51
CA ASP A 571 8.11 26.12 -10.98
C ASP A 571 9.48 25.83 -11.58
N LEU A 572 10.55 26.33 -10.96
CA LEU A 572 11.93 26.01 -11.36
C LEU A 572 12.27 24.54 -11.08
N ALA A 573 11.81 23.99 -9.95
CA ALA A 573 11.95 22.57 -9.63
C ALA A 573 11.23 21.70 -10.67
N GLN A 574 10.00 22.07 -11.03
CA GLN A 574 9.21 21.38 -12.05
C GLN A 574 9.90 21.40 -13.42
N LYS A 575 10.41 22.56 -13.86
CA LYS A 575 11.21 22.66 -15.10
C LYS A 575 12.48 21.80 -15.07
N CYS A 576 13.15 21.72 -13.93
CA CYS A 576 14.31 20.84 -13.77
C CYS A 576 13.90 19.36 -13.86
N PHE A 577 12.78 18.98 -13.24
CA PHE A 577 12.23 17.63 -13.28
C PHE A 577 11.87 17.23 -14.71
N GLU A 578 11.09 18.04 -15.41
CA GLU A 578 10.68 17.80 -16.81
C GLU A 578 11.89 17.66 -17.73
N LYS A 579 12.91 18.50 -17.55
CA LYS A 579 14.16 18.40 -18.32
C LYS A 579 14.87 17.06 -18.07
N LEU A 580 15.00 16.63 -16.81
CA LEU A 580 15.67 15.37 -16.47
C LEU A 580 14.88 14.14 -16.94
N VAL A 581 13.54 14.23 -16.96
CA VAL A 581 12.67 13.22 -17.57
C VAL A 581 12.87 13.17 -19.08
N GLY A 582 12.87 14.31 -19.78
CA GLY A 582 13.09 14.38 -21.22
C GLY A 582 14.47 13.89 -21.66
N LEU A 583 15.48 13.98 -20.78
CA LEU A 583 16.83 13.42 -20.99
C LEU A 583 16.93 11.92 -20.65
N ASN A 584 15.82 11.25 -20.34
CA ASN A 584 15.79 9.84 -19.91
C ASN A 584 16.66 9.52 -18.67
N MET A 585 16.91 10.52 -17.81
CA MET A 585 17.67 10.35 -16.56
C MET A 585 16.75 9.98 -15.39
N ILE A 586 15.48 10.42 -15.45
CA ILE A 586 14.42 10.08 -14.51
C ILE A 586 13.34 9.30 -15.25
N GLN A 587 12.98 8.13 -14.72
CA GLN A 587 11.86 7.35 -15.25
C GLN A 587 10.58 7.67 -14.47
N ILE A 588 9.49 7.93 -15.20
CA ILE A 588 8.16 8.00 -14.60
C ILE A 588 7.64 6.58 -14.40
N THR A 589 7.36 6.20 -13.15
CA THR A 589 6.85 4.87 -12.79
C THR A 589 5.34 4.85 -12.64
N LYS A 590 4.72 6.01 -12.47
CA LYS A 590 3.26 6.12 -12.40
C LYS A 590 2.80 7.49 -12.85
N LEU A 591 1.86 7.51 -13.78
CA LEU A 591 1.11 8.71 -14.15
C LEU A 591 -0.12 8.87 -13.24
N ARG A 592 -0.55 10.11 -13.06
CA ARG A 592 -1.93 10.41 -12.66
C ARG A 592 -2.83 10.21 -13.89
N LEU A 593 -4.14 10.14 -13.64
CA LEU A 593 -5.11 9.95 -14.71
C LEU A 593 -5.19 11.16 -15.68
N ASP A 594 -4.69 12.34 -15.27
CA ASP A 594 -4.54 13.52 -16.13
C ASP A 594 -3.21 13.54 -16.90
N ASN A 595 -2.55 12.39 -17.03
CA ASN A 595 -1.23 12.20 -17.64
C ASN A 595 -0.07 12.97 -16.97
N SER A 596 -0.28 13.56 -15.79
CA SER A 596 0.80 14.20 -15.04
C SER A 596 1.64 13.18 -14.23
N PRO A 597 2.96 13.36 -14.08
CA PRO A 597 3.81 12.46 -13.29
C PRO A 597 3.42 12.35 -11.81
N LYS A 598 3.06 11.14 -11.34
CA LYS A 598 2.72 10.86 -9.93
C LYS A 598 3.91 10.34 -9.14
N ARG A 599 4.61 9.35 -9.71
CA ARG A 599 5.79 8.71 -9.10
C ARG A 599 6.90 8.59 -10.14
N CYS A 600 8.14 8.69 -9.67
CA CYS A 600 9.33 8.59 -10.50
C CYS A 600 10.43 7.80 -9.79
N ARG A 601 11.49 7.45 -10.52
CA ARG A 601 12.73 6.90 -9.97
C ARG A 601 13.93 7.36 -10.79
N LEU A 602 15.11 7.35 -10.19
CA LEU A 602 16.36 7.51 -10.93
C LEU A 602 16.60 6.27 -11.79
N VAL A 603 17.03 6.44 -13.03
CA VAL A 603 17.41 5.32 -13.88
C VAL A 603 18.66 4.64 -13.32
N SER A 604 18.64 3.31 -13.20
CA SER A 604 19.58 2.54 -12.37
C SER A 604 21.05 2.76 -12.70
N PHE A 605 21.44 2.82 -13.98
CA PHE A 605 22.84 3.04 -14.37
C PHE A 605 23.34 4.47 -14.08
N PHE A 606 22.45 5.45 -13.90
CA PHE A 606 22.84 6.76 -13.39
C PHE A 606 23.09 6.73 -11.87
N HIS A 607 22.43 5.84 -11.13
CA HIS A 607 22.64 5.73 -9.69
C HIS A 607 24.08 5.37 -9.38
N ASP A 608 24.60 4.30 -9.99
CA ASP A 608 25.96 3.81 -9.76
C ASP A 608 27.02 4.86 -10.14
N TYR A 609 26.82 5.56 -11.27
CA TYR A 609 27.72 6.61 -11.74
C TYR A 609 27.71 7.87 -10.85
N LEU A 610 26.54 8.26 -10.36
CA LEU A 610 26.35 9.51 -9.63
C LEU A 610 26.56 9.37 -8.14
N LEU A 611 26.38 8.17 -7.57
CA LEU A 611 26.45 7.95 -6.13
C LEU A 611 27.79 8.40 -5.55
N PRO A 612 28.97 8.03 -6.09
CA PRO A 612 30.26 8.51 -5.56
C PRO A 612 30.36 10.04 -5.58
N LYS A 613 29.93 10.68 -6.68
CA LYS A 613 29.92 12.15 -6.81
C LYS A 613 28.93 12.81 -5.85
N ALA A 614 27.78 12.18 -5.63
CA ALA A 614 26.75 12.66 -4.73
C ALA A 614 27.18 12.51 -3.28
N GLN A 615 27.91 11.44 -2.94
CA GLN A 615 28.56 11.22 -1.66
C GLN A 615 29.68 12.24 -1.42
N ASP A 616 30.48 12.57 -2.43
CA ASP A 616 31.51 13.61 -2.34
C ASP A 616 30.91 15.01 -2.11
N ILE A 617 29.78 15.32 -2.75
CA ILE A 617 29.02 16.56 -2.48
C ILE A 617 28.33 16.50 -1.12
N SER A 618 28.03 15.29 -0.63
CA SER A 618 27.46 15.02 0.68
C SER A 618 28.50 14.64 1.73
N ARG A 619 29.82 14.91 1.51
CA ARG A 619 30.93 14.48 2.41
C ARG A 619 30.87 15.06 3.82
N PHE A 620 29.82 15.81 4.15
CA PHE A 620 29.34 15.96 5.52
C PHE A 620 28.29 14.87 5.87
N TYR A 621 28.74 13.62 6.00
CA TYR A 621 28.06 12.51 6.71
C TYR A 621 27.16 11.54 5.91
N ILE A 622 27.74 10.41 5.50
CA ILE A 622 27.09 9.09 5.61
C ILE A 622 27.90 8.28 6.62
N ARG A 623 27.46 8.22 7.88
CA ARG A 623 28.15 7.42 8.91
C ARG A 623 27.68 5.96 8.82
N GLN A 624 28.48 5.10 8.19
CA GLN A 624 28.48 3.67 8.50
C GLN A 624 29.51 3.41 9.60
N ASN A 625 29.10 2.62 10.61
CA ASN A 625 29.86 2.09 11.74
C ASN A 625 31.40 2.30 11.75
N SER A 626 31.90 2.97 12.79
CA SER A 626 33.24 2.73 13.31
C SER A 626 33.22 2.86 14.84
N LYS A 627 33.74 1.85 15.51
CA LYS A 627 34.04 1.81 16.94
C LYS A 627 35.36 2.57 17.12
N ASN A 628 35.31 3.78 17.69
CA ASN A 628 36.34 4.45 18.51
C ASN A 628 36.32 5.98 18.35
N PHE A 629 36.27 6.64 19.50
CA PHE A 629 36.80 7.95 19.94
C PHE A 629 36.76 9.16 18.98
N GLN A 630 36.06 10.23 19.38
CA GLN A 630 36.67 11.49 19.88
C GLN A 630 37.72 12.03 18.90
N ASP A 631 37.26 12.78 17.89
CA ASP A 631 37.84 14.06 17.48
C ASP A 631 37.11 14.69 16.28
N ALA A 632 37.16 16.03 16.28
CA ALA A 632 36.92 16.98 15.19
C ALA A 632 35.48 17.36 14.77
N MET A 633 35.19 18.63 15.08
CA MET A 633 34.08 19.49 14.69
C MET A 633 33.93 19.70 13.17
N GLY A 634 32.69 19.78 12.67
CA GLY A 634 32.34 20.23 11.31
C GLY A 634 30.85 20.03 10.95
N PRO A 635 30.26 20.84 10.02
CA PRO A 635 28.81 20.98 9.80
C PRO A 635 28.06 19.67 9.58
N VAL A 636 26.99 19.45 10.34
CA VAL A 636 26.27 18.17 10.37
C VAL A 636 24.97 18.26 9.55
N ASP A 637 24.87 17.49 8.45
CA ASP A 637 23.68 17.41 7.58
C ASP A 637 23.08 15.98 7.70
N VAL A 638 22.38 15.67 8.80
CA VAL A 638 21.87 14.29 9.01
C VAL A 638 20.67 13.98 8.11
N ARG A 639 20.84 12.94 7.29
CA ARG A 639 19.79 12.28 6.52
C ARG A 639 19.40 10.96 7.20
N LEU A 640 18.10 10.73 7.37
CA LEU A 640 17.53 9.40 7.59
C LEU A 640 16.58 9.08 6.45
N MET A 641 17.13 8.50 5.39
CA MET A 641 16.34 7.78 4.39
C MET A 641 16.52 6.29 4.65
N VAL A 642 15.58 5.69 5.36
CA VAL A 642 15.48 4.23 5.45
C VAL A 642 14.03 3.78 5.28
N PRO A 643 13.57 3.57 4.05
CA PRO A 643 12.51 2.61 3.78
C PRO A 643 13.12 1.20 3.77
N GLY A 644 12.76 0.37 4.75
CA GLY A 644 12.99 -1.08 4.69
C GLY A 644 14.20 -1.67 5.43
N ILE A 645 15.07 -0.89 6.09
CA ILE A 645 16.03 -1.45 7.07
C ILE A 645 15.50 -1.21 8.48
N ILE A 646 15.19 -2.31 9.14
CA ILE A 646 14.89 -2.42 10.57
C ILE A 646 15.97 -1.65 11.35
N THR A 647 15.56 -0.58 12.01
CA THR A 647 16.17 -0.04 13.23
C THR A 647 17.68 -0.23 13.39
N THR A 648 18.51 0.54 12.71
CA THR A 648 19.81 0.90 13.30
C THR A 648 19.63 2.19 14.09
N ARG A 649 19.13 2.01 15.33
CA ARG A 649 19.22 2.90 16.48
C ARG A 649 19.58 4.36 16.16
N VAL A 650 18.58 5.15 15.78
CA VAL A 650 18.63 6.60 15.99
C VAL A 650 18.28 6.85 17.45
N GLY A 651 19.25 6.71 18.33
CA GLY A 651 19.15 7.12 19.73
C GLY A 651 18.93 8.64 19.92
N MET A 652 18.77 9.42 18.85
CA MET A 652 18.64 10.89 18.89
C MET A 652 17.24 11.40 19.25
N VAL A 653 16.20 10.55 19.22
CA VAL A 653 14.83 10.99 19.52
C VAL A 653 14.18 10.19 20.65
N SER A 654 14.91 9.22 21.22
CA SER A 654 14.48 8.54 22.45
C SER A 654 15.03 9.23 23.72
N GLY A 655 15.93 10.20 23.57
CA GLY A 655 16.45 11.01 24.69
C GLY A 655 15.70 12.33 24.82
N LYS A 656 15.53 12.81 26.05
CA LYS A 656 14.99 14.15 26.39
C LYS A 656 15.79 15.34 25.80
N THR A 657 16.79 15.09 24.95
CA THR A 657 17.73 16.10 24.42
C THR A 657 18.10 15.75 22.97
N MET A 658 17.68 16.57 21.99
CA MET A 658 18.40 16.63 20.70
C MET A 658 19.75 17.30 20.97
N ARG A 659 20.86 16.67 20.54
CA ARG A 659 22.19 17.30 20.62
C ARG A 659 22.18 18.61 19.83
N THR A 660 22.86 19.63 20.36
CA THR A 660 23.00 21.00 19.84
C THR A 660 23.76 21.09 18.50
N ASP A 661 24.17 19.98 17.91
CA ASP A 661 25.06 19.93 16.73
C ASP A 661 24.32 20.07 15.38
N PHE A 662 22.98 20.19 15.37
CA PHE A 662 22.14 20.12 14.16
C PHE A 662 21.57 21.46 13.67
N VAL A 663 22.10 22.60 14.13
CA VAL A 663 21.51 23.93 13.86
C VAL A 663 21.33 24.21 12.36
N LEU A 664 22.20 23.68 11.48
CA LEU A 664 22.19 23.90 10.03
C LEU A 664 21.27 22.96 9.22
N LEU A 665 20.59 22.01 9.87
CA LEU A 665 19.77 21.00 9.19
C LEU A 665 18.62 21.65 8.40
N ARG A 666 18.50 21.36 7.10
CA ARG A 666 17.43 21.92 6.24
C ARG A 666 16.27 20.97 5.98
N VAL A 667 16.49 19.66 6.05
CA VAL A 667 15.49 18.65 5.70
C VAL A 667 15.50 17.56 6.74
N LEU A 668 14.37 17.39 7.43
CA LEU A 668 14.10 16.29 8.35
C LEU A 668 12.89 15.53 7.82
N ASP A 669 13.11 14.32 7.32
CA ASP A 669 12.06 13.48 6.74
C ASP A 669 12.02 12.15 7.50
N LEU A 670 10.94 11.96 8.24
CA LEU A 670 10.66 10.81 9.10
C LEU A 670 9.46 10.01 8.57
N GLU A 671 9.20 10.04 7.26
CA GLU A 671 8.10 9.29 6.66
C GLU A 671 8.11 7.81 7.09
N GLY A 672 6.97 7.31 7.57
CA GLY A 672 6.83 5.91 8.00
C GLY A 672 7.43 5.58 9.38
N ALA A 673 8.00 6.57 10.08
CA ALA A 673 8.55 6.35 11.43
C ALA A 673 7.45 5.99 12.43
N ARG A 674 7.69 4.94 13.23
CA ARG A 674 6.77 4.49 14.29
C ARG A 674 6.90 5.33 15.57
N LYS A 675 6.62 6.64 15.50
CA LYS A 675 6.62 7.53 16.67
C LYS A 675 5.23 8.14 16.90
N ARG A 676 4.82 8.19 18.17
CA ARG A 676 3.58 8.81 18.63
C ARG A 676 3.73 10.29 19.01
N SER A 677 4.95 10.73 19.33
CA SER A 677 5.26 12.11 19.71
C SER A 677 6.55 12.62 19.05
N LEU A 678 6.66 13.95 18.97
CA LEU A 678 7.83 14.69 18.51
C LEU A 678 8.35 15.54 19.70
N PRO A 679 9.66 15.54 20.00
CA PRO A 679 10.18 16.29 21.15
C PRO A 679 10.21 17.80 20.87
N ASP A 680 10.08 18.61 21.93
CA ASP A 680 10.15 20.08 21.84
C ASP A 680 11.46 20.58 21.23
N ALA A 681 12.55 19.84 21.40
CA ALA A 681 13.86 20.20 20.85
C ALA A 681 13.89 20.31 19.30
N VAL A 682 12.86 19.84 18.60
CA VAL A 682 12.73 20.08 17.15
C VAL A 682 12.69 21.57 16.83
N GLY A 683 12.12 22.41 17.69
CA GLY A 683 12.08 23.86 17.50
C GLY A 683 13.47 24.52 17.44
N HIS A 684 14.51 23.87 17.98
CA HIS A 684 15.88 24.38 17.91
C HIS A 684 16.53 24.24 16.52
N LEU A 685 15.89 23.55 15.58
CA LEU A 685 16.38 23.37 14.21
C LEU A 685 16.10 24.61 13.36
N SER A 686 16.72 25.73 13.71
CA SER A 686 16.40 27.07 13.17
C SER A 686 16.54 27.18 11.64
N HIS A 687 17.38 26.36 10.99
CA HIS A 687 17.52 26.35 9.53
C HIS A 687 16.62 25.34 8.79
N LEU A 688 15.76 24.63 9.51
CA LEU A 688 14.89 23.60 8.93
C LEU A 688 13.90 24.21 7.95
N ARG A 689 13.81 23.63 6.76
CA ARG A 689 12.91 24.04 5.68
C ARG A 689 11.87 22.99 5.34
N TYR A 690 12.16 21.72 5.61
CA TYR A 690 11.25 20.62 5.35
C TYR A 690 11.14 19.71 6.58
N LEU A 691 9.93 19.55 7.09
CA LEU A 691 9.58 18.60 8.12
C LEU A 691 8.55 17.59 7.58
N GLY A 692 9.01 16.39 7.24
CA GLY A 692 8.20 15.28 6.75
C GLY A 692 7.87 14.31 7.87
N LEU A 693 6.59 14.18 8.22
CA LEU A 693 6.08 13.30 9.27
C LEU A 693 4.95 12.41 8.74
N ARG A 694 4.86 12.27 7.42
CA ARG A 694 3.85 11.48 6.72
C ARG A 694 3.85 10.03 7.19
N ARG A 695 2.67 9.41 7.31
CA ARG A 695 2.52 7.99 7.69
C ARG A 695 3.23 7.65 9.01
N THR A 696 3.24 8.58 9.94
CA THR A 696 3.67 8.35 11.32
C THR A 696 2.45 8.21 12.22
N PHE A 697 2.62 7.65 13.41
CA PHE A 697 1.55 7.56 14.42
C PHE A 697 1.46 8.82 15.29
N LEU A 698 1.95 9.96 14.79
CA LEU A 698 2.04 11.19 15.55
C LEU A 698 0.63 11.69 15.90
N GLU A 699 0.38 11.90 17.18
CA GLU A 699 -0.93 12.33 17.71
C GLU A 699 -1.02 13.86 17.91
N TRP A 700 0.09 14.52 18.22
CA TRP A 700 0.16 15.98 18.35
C TRP A 700 1.52 16.53 17.90
N LEU A 701 1.58 17.83 17.63
CA LEU A 701 2.82 18.58 17.40
C LEU A 701 3.13 19.47 18.61
N PRO A 702 4.41 19.59 19.02
CA PRO A 702 4.80 20.54 20.06
C PRO A 702 4.72 21.99 19.55
N GLU A 703 4.47 22.93 20.46
CA GLU A 703 4.44 24.38 20.16
C GLU A 703 5.75 24.89 19.55
N SER A 704 6.87 24.28 19.91
CA SER A 704 8.19 24.65 19.40
C SER A 704 8.36 24.48 17.87
N VAL A 705 7.46 23.73 17.19
CA VAL A 705 7.46 23.66 15.72
C VAL A 705 7.18 25.02 15.10
N GLY A 706 6.44 25.90 15.79
CA GLY A 706 6.22 27.27 15.35
C GLY A 706 7.46 28.17 15.44
N ASP A 707 8.52 27.75 16.13
CA ASP A 707 9.79 28.49 16.23
C ASP A 707 10.69 28.29 15.00
N LEU A 708 10.31 27.37 14.10
CA LEU A 708 11.05 27.03 12.88
C LEU A 708 10.92 28.11 11.79
N SER A 709 11.53 29.26 12.00
CA SER A 709 11.41 30.47 11.16
C SER A 709 11.70 30.28 9.65
N TYR A 710 12.44 29.23 9.27
CA TYR A 710 12.75 28.90 7.87
C TYR A 710 11.89 27.78 7.26
N LEU A 711 10.92 27.25 8.00
CA LEU A 711 10.12 26.12 7.54
C LEU A 711 9.28 26.50 6.31
N GLU A 712 9.50 25.78 5.21
CA GLU A 712 8.81 25.95 3.92
C GLU A 712 7.75 24.86 3.71
N THR A 713 7.98 23.65 4.22
CA THR A 713 7.06 22.50 4.08
C THR A 713 6.87 21.76 5.39
N LEU A 714 5.61 21.55 5.76
CA LEU A 714 5.17 20.64 6.82
C LEU A 714 4.23 19.58 6.23
N ASP A 715 4.63 18.31 6.26
CA ASP A 715 3.84 17.18 5.75
C ASP A 715 3.42 16.22 6.87
N LEU A 716 2.17 16.35 7.31
CA LEU A 716 1.49 15.54 8.32
C LEU A 716 0.43 14.60 7.69
N LYS A 717 0.51 14.31 6.39
CA LYS A 717 -0.48 13.42 5.76
C LYS A 717 -0.43 12.02 6.37
N GLN A 718 -1.62 11.46 6.63
CA GLN A 718 -1.76 10.13 7.22
C GLN A 718 -1.08 10.04 8.60
N THR A 719 -1.25 11.08 9.42
CA THR A 719 -0.93 11.09 10.86
C THR A 719 -2.21 11.09 11.69
N CYS A 720 -2.10 10.97 13.00
CA CYS A 720 -3.20 11.04 13.95
C CYS A 720 -3.42 12.47 14.51
N VAL A 721 -2.67 13.47 14.03
CA VAL A 721 -2.79 14.87 14.45
C VAL A 721 -4.16 15.42 14.08
N ASN A 722 -4.90 15.90 15.08
CA ASN A 722 -6.26 16.42 14.95
C ASN A 722 -6.36 17.95 15.13
N SER A 723 -5.36 18.58 15.76
CA SER A 723 -5.20 20.03 15.92
C SER A 723 -3.74 20.43 15.68
N LEU A 724 -3.52 21.67 15.24
CA LEU A 724 -2.18 22.25 15.12
C LEU A 724 -1.93 23.22 16.27
N PRO A 725 -0.68 23.35 16.74
CA PRO A 725 -0.30 24.42 17.65
C PRO A 725 -0.46 25.78 16.96
N ASP A 726 -0.92 26.78 17.70
CA ASP A 726 -1.27 28.10 17.13
C ASP A 726 -0.03 28.82 16.56
N SER A 727 1.14 28.50 17.10
CA SER A 727 2.45 28.97 16.64
C SER A 727 2.77 28.59 15.18
N ILE A 728 2.14 27.55 14.60
CA ILE A 728 2.29 27.21 13.17
C ILE A 728 1.83 28.36 12.27
N TRP A 729 0.82 29.11 12.70
CA TRP A 729 0.30 30.27 11.98
C TRP A 729 1.15 31.54 12.18
N LYS A 730 2.35 31.44 12.76
CA LYS A 730 3.37 32.51 12.82
C LYS A 730 4.53 32.29 11.83
N LEU A 731 4.64 31.10 11.24
CA LEU A 731 5.66 30.72 10.24
C LEU A 731 5.57 31.48 8.90
N LYS A 732 6.28 32.61 8.79
CA LYS A 732 6.25 33.52 7.61
C LYS A 732 6.71 32.90 6.28
N ARG A 733 7.46 31.79 6.31
CA ARG A 733 8.03 31.15 5.11
C ARG A 733 7.31 29.88 4.68
N LEU A 734 6.26 29.48 5.40
CA LEU A 734 5.54 28.25 5.13
C LEU A 734 4.81 28.34 3.79
N ARG A 735 5.11 27.42 2.88
CA ARG A 735 4.51 27.33 1.53
C ARG A 735 3.61 26.12 1.36
N HIS A 736 3.90 25.03 2.07
CA HIS A 736 3.15 23.78 1.92
C HIS A 736 2.76 23.19 3.27
N LEU A 737 1.45 23.19 3.54
CA LEU A 737 0.86 22.54 4.70
C LEU A 737 -0.02 21.38 4.25
N ASN A 738 0.42 20.15 4.53
CA ASN A 738 -0.31 18.93 4.15
C ASN A 738 -0.78 18.20 5.40
N LEU A 739 -2.09 18.15 5.59
CA LEU A 739 -2.75 17.65 6.80
C LEU A 739 -3.67 16.47 6.46
N THR A 740 -4.21 15.84 7.50
CA THR A 740 -5.28 14.85 7.39
C THR A 740 -6.31 15.10 8.47
N ASN A 741 -7.42 15.73 8.10
CA ASN A 741 -8.59 15.96 8.95
C ASN A 741 -8.28 16.79 10.22
N VAL A 742 -7.52 17.87 10.06
CA VAL A 742 -7.14 18.77 11.16
C VAL A 742 -8.13 19.92 11.26
N ARG A 743 -8.61 20.23 12.46
CA ARG A 743 -9.51 21.37 12.69
C ARG A 743 -8.75 22.69 12.79
N LEU A 744 -9.35 23.75 12.24
CA LEU A 744 -8.84 25.10 12.41
C LEU A 744 -9.23 25.63 13.80
N THR A 745 -8.24 25.93 14.64
CA THR A 745 -8.44 26.43 16.02
C THR A 745 -8.36 27.96 16.10
N MET A 746 -7.54 28.60 15.28
CA MET A 746 -7.28 30.05 15.24
C MET A 746 -7.21 30.55 13.80
N PRO A 747 -7.41 31.86 13.55
CA PRO A 747 -7.30 32.40 12.20
C PRO A 747 -5.86 32.18 11.72
N PRO A 748 -5.64 31.82 10.45
CA PRO A 748 -4.30 31.85 9.90
C PRO A 748 -3.82 33.31 9.85
N SER A 749 -3.04 33.74 10.85
CA SER A 749 -2.32 35.03 10.84
C SER A 749 -1.13 35.02 9.86
N CYS A 750 -0.88 33.87 9.23
CA CYS A 750 0.35 33.58 8.53
C CYS A 750 0.25 33.79 7.01
N SER A 751 0.99 34.79 6.55
CA SER A 751 1.72 34.84 5.29
C SER A 751 0.97 34.61 3.98
N SER A 752 1.04 35.63 3.11
CA SER A 752 0.76 35.56 1.68
C SER A 752 1.58 34.53 0.89
N THR A 753 2.48 33.74 1.50
CA THR A 753 3.36 32.80 0.77
C THR A 753 2.82 31.37 0.67
N LEU A 754 1.69 31.03 1.32
CA LEU A 754 1.16 29.67 1.32
C LEU A 754 0.64 29.28 -0.08
N LEU A 755 1.20 28.21 -0.65
CA LEU A 755 0.85 27.66 -1.97
C LEU A 755 -0.01 26.39 -1.87
N THR A 756 0.07 25.66 -0.76
CA THR A 756 -0.71 24.42 -0.56
C THR A 756 -1.28 24.37 0.84
N LEU A 757 -2.60 24.21 0.91
CA LEU A 757 -3.34 23.94 2.15
C LEU A 757 -4.27 22.75 1.91
N TRP A 758 -3.94 21.60 2.50
CA TRP A 758 -4.67 20.36 2.24
C TRP A 758 -5.06 19.64 3.52
N GLY A 759 -6.32 19.19 3.62
CA GLY A 759 -6.80 18.35 4.72
C GLY A 759 -7.33 19.13 5.93
N LEU A 760 -7.67 20.41 5.74
CA LEU A 760 -8.29 21.25 6.76
C LEU A 760 -9.77 20.88 6.97
N VAL A 761 -10.24 20.94 8.21
CA VAL A 761 -11.62 20.75 8.61
C VAL A 761 -12.16 22.04 9.21
N LEU A 762 -13.24 22.56 8.62
CA LEU A 762 -13.99 23.70 9.11
C LEU A 762 -15.33 23.21 9.68
N ASP A 763 -15.71 23.64 10.87
CA ASP A 763 -17.03 23.36 11.42
C ASP A 763 -17.64 24.60 12.07
N ASP A 764 -18.95 24.60 12.36
CA ASP A 764 -19.67 25.77 12.85
C ASP A 764 -19.14 26.36 14.17
N ARG A 765 -18.24 25.67 14.89
CA ARG A 765 -17.55 26.22 16.06
C ARG A 765 -16.51 27.28 15.69
N ILE A 766 -16.13 27.37 14.42
CA ILE A 766 -15.28 28.46 13.95
C ILE A 766 -16.04 29.78 14.04
N SER A 767 -15.45 30.78 14.68
CA SER A 767 -16.00 32.13 14.73
C SER A 767 -15.83 32.84 13.37
N ALA A 768 -16.66 33.86 13.09
CA ALA A 768 -16.67 34.52 11.79
C ALA A 768 -15.34 35.22 11.46
N ASP A 769 -14.73 35.87 12.45
CA ASP A 769 -13.39 36.48 12.39
C ASP A 769 -12.30 35.47 12.00
N LYS A 770 -12.38 34.24 12.53
CA LYS A 770 -11.43 33.16 12.20
C LYS A 770 -11.56 32.69 10.76
N LEU A 771 -12.80 32.69 10.24
CA LEU A 771 -13.10 32.31 8.86
C LEU A 771 -12.65 33.41 7.89
N GLU A 772 -12.87 34.68 8.22
CA GLU A 772 -12.39 35.82 7.45
C GLU A 772 -10.85 35.87 7.35
N GLY A 773 -10.14 35.38 8.36
CA GLY A 773 -8.68 35.23 8.32
C GLY A 773 -8.17 34.41 7.12
N LEU A 774 -8.99 33.48 6.57
CA LEU A 774 -8.64 32.71 5.36
C LEU A 774 -8.48 33.60 4.12
N ILE A 775 -9.16 34.74 4.06
CA ILE A 775 -9.13 35.68 2.91
C ILE A 775 -7.71 36.18 2.63
N THR A 776 -6.81 36.15 3.63
CA THR A 776 -5.41 36.52 3.47
C THR A 776 -4.61 35.54 2.58
N LEU A 777 -5.08 34.31 2.39
CA LEU A 777 -4.38 33.22 1.70
C LEU A 777 -4.72 33.17 0.20
N LEU A 778 -4.34 34.20 -0.56
CA LEU A 778 -4.73 34.32 -1.98
C LEU A 778 -3.83 33.56 -2.99
N ASN A 779 -2.61 33.20 -2.60
CA ASN A 779 -1.61 32.59 -3.50
C ASN A 779 -1.69 31.05 -3.56
N LEU A 780 -2.79 30.47 -3.11
CA LEU A 780 -2.97 29.02 -3.06
C LEU A 780 -3.07 28.41 -4.46
N ARG A 781 -2.28 27.36 -4.70
CA ARG A 781 -2.31 26.52 -5.91
C ARG A 781 -3.01 25.19 -5.67
N GLU A 782 -2.98 24.67 -4.44
CA GLU A 782 -3.67 23.44 -4.05
C GLU A 782 -4.48 23.68 -2.77
N LEU A 783 -5.79 23.46 -2.84
CA LEU A 783 -6.71 23.60 -1.72
C LEU A 783 -7.55 22.34 -1.53
N GLY A 784 -7.57 21.82 -0.31
CA GLY A 784 -8.41 20.69 0.06
C GLY A 784 -9.07 20.88 1.42
N ILE A 785 -10.37 21.15 1.42
CA ILE A 785 -11.16 21.48 2.61
C ILE A 785 -12.29 20.46 2.79
N ARG A 786 -12.51 20.08 4.04
CA ARG A 786 -13.75 19.48 4.51
C ARG A 786 -14.45 20.49 5.39
N TYR A 787 -15.76 20.67 5.22
CA TYR A 787 -16.49 21.62 6.01
C TYR A 787 -17.88 21.12 6.43
N GLN A 788 -18.33 21.62 7.58
CA GLN A 788 -19.67 21.49 8.14
C GLN A 788 -20.07 22.87 8.65
N LEU A 789 -20.60 23.71 7.77
CA LEU A 789 -20.90 25.12 8.05
C LEU A 789 -22.38 25.42 7.78
N SER A 790 -22.93 26.33 8.57
CA SER A 790 -24.18 27.03 8.32
C SER A 790 -24.10 27.90 7.06
N THR A 791 -25.25 28.16 6.43
CA THR A 791 -25.34 28.81 5.10
C THR A 791 -24.54 30.11 5.01
N GLY A 792 -24.67 31.01 6.00
CA GLY A 792 -23.93 32.28 5.98
C GLY A 792 -22.41 32.12 6.06
N LYS A 793 -21.90 31.15 6.82
CA LYS A 793 -20.44 30.86 6.88
C LYS A 793 -19.97 30.13 5.62
N GLN A 794 -20.84 29.35 4.98
CA GLN A 794 -20.52 28.71 3.71
C GLN A 794 -20.33 29.75 2.61
N ASP A 795 -21.12 30.82 2.56
CA ASP A 795 -20.96 31.88 1.57
C ASP A 795 -19.60 32.58 1.67
N VAL A 796 -19.15 32.90 2.90
CA VAL A 796 -17.81 33.48 3.15
C VAL A 796 -16.70 32.55 2.64
N LEU A 797 -16.82 31.24 2.87
CA LEU A 797 -15.87 30.25 2.37
C LEU A 797 -15.83 30.25 0.82
N LEU A 798 -16.98 30.30 0.16
CA LEU A 798 -17.08 30.28 -1.29
C LEU A 798 -16.58 31.59 -1.92
N ASP A 799 -16.86 32.74 -1.31
CA ASP A 799 -16.34 34.05 -1.73
C ASP A 799 -14.82 34.13 -1.67
N TRP A 800 -14.22 33.49 -0.67
CA TRP A 800 -12.77 33.38 -0.60
C TRP A 800 -12.22 32.48 -1.72
N ILE A 801 -12.85 31.33 -1.98
CA ILE A 801 -12.41 30.40 -3.04
C ILE A 801 -12.43 31.08 -4.41
N GLU A 802 -13.45 31.89 -4.70
CA GLU A 802 -13.57 32.62 -5.97
C GLU A 802 -12.38 33.58 -6.23
N LYS A 803 -11.74 34.09 -5.17
CA LYS A 803 -10.58 34.99 -5.25
C LYS A 803 -9.26 34.26 -5.53
N LEU A 804 -9.22 32.92 -5.52
CA LEU A 804 -7.99 32.12 -5.66
C LEU A 804 -7.60 31.91 -7.13
N VAL A 805 -7.28 32.98 -7.86
CA VAL A 805 -7.02 32.95 -9.32
C VAL A 805 -5.87 32.02 -9.74
N ASP A 806 -4.94 31.72 -8.82
CA ASP A 806 -3.79 30.84 -9.05
C ASP A 806 -4.07 29.35 -8.74
N LEU A 807 -5.29 29.01 -8.33
CA LEU A 807 -5.66 27.67 -7.88
C LEU A 807 -5.61 26.67 -9.04
N GLN A 808 -4.88 25.58 -8.85
CA GLN A 808 -4.69 24.50 -9.82
C GLN A 808 -5.45 23.23 -9.43
N SER A 809 -5.66 23.01 -8.13
CA SER A 809 -6.38 21.86 -7.59
C SER A 809 -7.28 22.27 -6.44
N LEU A 810 -8.57 21.95 -6.55
CA LEU A 810 -9.58 22.20 -5.54
C LEU A 810 -10.27 20.89 -5.14
N ARG A 811 -10.36 20.65 -3.83
CA ARG A 811 -11.20 19.60 -3.24
C ARG A 811 -12.10 20.19 -2.16
N LEU A 812 -13.40 20.02 -2.34
CA LEU A 812 -14.43 20.41 -1.37
C LEU A 812 -15.20 19.19 -0.90
N VAL A 813 -15.41 19.10 0.41
CA VAL A 813 -16.15 18.01 1.06
C VAL A 813 -17.14 18.61 2.05
N SER A 814 -18.41 18.70 1.67
CA SER A 814 -19.51 19.18 2.51
C SER A 814 -20.13 18.03 3.31
N LEU A 815 -20.18 18.16 4.63
CA LEU A 815 -20.75 17.18 5.56
C LEU A 815 -21.74 17.82 6.53
N ASN A 816 -22.68 17.02 7.05
CA ASN A 816 -23.59 17.40 8.12
C ASN A 816 -23.08 16.90 9.50
N GLY A 817 -23.81 17.19 10.57
CA GLY A 817 -23.43 16.80 11.94
C GLY A 817 -23.27 15.29 12.16
N SER A 818 -23.95 14.47 11.35
CA SER A 818 -23.81 13.00 11.36
C SER A 818 -22.64 12.47 10.50
N ARG A 819 -21.81 13.37 9.95
CA ARG A 819 -20.73 13.09 8.98
C ARG A 819 -21.21 12.47 7.66
N GLN A 820 -22.48 12.66 7.33
CA GLN A 820 -23.03 12.32 6.02
C GLN A 820 -22.89 13.52 5.07
N ALA A 821 -23.00 13.29 3.77
CA ALA A 821 -22.98 14.36 2.78
C ALA A 821 -24.07 15.40 3.05
N SER A 822 -23.68 16.68 3.09
CA SER A 822 -24.59 17.82 3.21
C SER A 822 -24.72 18.55 1.88
N GLU A 823 -25.60 19.56 1.83
CA GLU A 823 -25.71 20.47 0.70
C GLU A 823 -24.36 21.15 0.39
N LEU A 824 -24.04 21.21 -0.89
CA LEU A 824 -22.88 21.84 -1.47
C LEU A 824 -23.40 22.90 -2.43
N VAL A 825 -23.32 24.16 -2.04
CA VAL A 825 -23.64 25.29 -2.90
C VAL A 825 -22.34 25.71 -3.59
N LEU A 826 -22.39 25.95 -4.89
CA LEU A 826 -21.25 26.44 -5.67
C LEU A 826 -21.61 27.79 -6.28
N LYS A 827 -20.73 28.77 -6.11
CA LYS A 827 -20.69 29.99 -6.94
C LYS A 827 -20.03 29.66 -8.28
N THR A 828 -20.04 30.62 -9.21
CA THR A 828 -19.31 30.48 -10.47
C THR A 828 -17.82 30.23 -10.17
N LEU A 829 -17.24 29.25 -10.86
CA LEU A 829 -15.82 28.91 -10.76
C LEU A 829 -15.03 29.39 -11.99
N ALA A 830 -15.69 30.10 -12.91
CA ALA A 830 -15.13 30.55 -14.18
C ALA A 830 -13.89 31.44 -14.00
N THR A 831 -13.82 32.18 -12.89
CA THR A 831 -12.69 33.06 -12.54
C THR A 831 -11.38 32.29 -12.26
N LEU A 832 -11.47 31.01 -11.93
CA LEU A 832 -10.33 30.16 -11.56
C LEU A 832 -9.63 29.60 -12.81
N ALA A 833 -9.07 30.49 -13.63
CA ALA A 833 -8.54 30.18 -14.96
C ALA A 833 -7.43 29.11 -14.98
N LYS A 834 -6.73 28.86 -13.86
CA LYS A 834 -5.66 27.84 -13.74
C LYS A 834 -6.15 26.50 -13.19
N LEU A 835 -7.43 26.37 -12.84
CA LEU A 835 -7.98 25.21 -12.16
C LEU A 835 -8.04 24.00 -13.10
N SER A 836 -7.21 23.00 -12.82
CA SER A 836 -7.11 21.80 -13.63
C SER A 836 -7.75 20.56 -12.98
N GLN A 837 -7.77 20.50 -11.65
CA GLN A 837 -8.33 19.38 -10.90
C GLN A 837 -9.43 19.86 -9.94
N LEU A 838 -10.65 19.32 -10.09
CA LEU A 838 -11.81 19.66 -9.28
C LEU A 838 -12.44 18.39 -8.68
N ASN A 839 -12.56 18.34 -7.36
CA ASN A 839 -13.18 17.23 -6.63
C ASN A 839 -14.23 17.75 -5.65
N LEU A 840 -15.49 17.37 -5.89
CA LEU A 840 -16.65 17.82 -5.16
C LEU A 840 -17.32 16.64 -4.49
N TYR A 841 -17.48 16.72 -3.17
CA TYR A 841 -18.22 15.77 -2.36
C TYR A 841 -19.30 16.50 -1.56
N GLY A 842 -20.55 16.07 -1.71
CA GLY A 842 -21.71 16.72 -1.11
C GLY A 842 -22.86 16.85 -2.11
N ASN A 843 -24.08 17.04 -1.61
CA ASN A 843 -25.32 17.13 -2.39
C ASN A 843 -25.40 18.45 -3.16
N LEU A 844 -25.42 18.40 -4.50
CA LEU A 844 -25.53 19.57 -5.37
C LEU A 844 -26.99 19.78 -5.75
N SER A 845 -27.57 20.93 -5.40
CA SER A 845 -28.93 21.30 -5.83
C SER A 845 -29.03 21.45 -7.34
N ARG A 846 -28.03 22.09 -7.96
CA ARG A 846 -27.82 22.11 -9.42
C ARG A 846 -26.34 21.94 -9.76
N LEU A 847 -26.08 21.39 -10.93
CA LEU A 847 -24.74 21.45 -11.53
C LEU A 847 -24.52 22.86 -12.10
N PRO A 848 -23.33 23.47 -11.95
CA PRO A 848 -22.96 24.67 -12.68
C PRO A 848 -23.08 24.44 -14.19
N THR A 849 -23.50 25.44 -14.95
CA THR A 849 -23.50 25.44 -16.41
C THR A 849 -22.06 25.40 -16.94
N ALA A 850 -21.88 25.05 -18.22
CA ALA A 850 -20.54 24.91 -18.80
C ALA A 850 -19.70 26.20 -18.70
N ASN A 851 -20.35 27.37 -18.80
CA ASN A 851 -19.70 28.68 -18.68
C ASN A 851 -19.35 29.05 -17.23
N GLU A 852 -20.00 28.43 -16.23
CA GLU A 852 -19.69 28.60 -14.81
C GLU A 852 -18.49 27.73 -14.38
N PHE A 853 -18.08 26.75 -15.20
CA PHE A 853 -16.85 25.99 -15.00
C PHE A 853 -15.65 26.69 -15.63
N PRO A 854 -14.45 26.61 -15.02
CA PRO A 854 -13.24 27.06 -15.68
C PRO A 854 -12.91 26.15 -16.87
N PRO A 855 -12.55 26.72 -18.04
CA PRO A 855 -12.34 25.96 -19.27
C PRO A 855 -11.12 25.03 -19.21
N THR A 856 -10.23 25.21 -18.23
CA THR A 856 -8.97 24.49 -18.07
C THR A 856 -9.09 23.20 -17.23
N VAL A 857 -10.29 22.86 -16.75
CA VAL A 857 -10.53 21.65 -15.94
C VAL A 857 -10.22 20.40 -16.77
N LYS A 858 -9.23 19.64 -16.33
CA LYS A 858 -8.81 18.37 -16.94
C LYS A 858 -9.33 17.15 -16.21
N ALA A 859 -9.53 17.26 -14.90
CA ALA A 859 -10.02 16.16 -14.09
C ALA A 859 -11.14 16.63 -13.15
N LEU A 860 -12.35 16.09 -13.34
CA LEU A 860 -13.51 16.36 -12.51
C LEU A 860 -13.94 15.12 -11.75
N THR A 861 -14.31 15.28 -10.49
CA THR A 861 -14.89 14.23 -9.66
C THR A 861 -16.09 14.77 -8.93
N LEU A 862 -17.24 14.16 -9.19
CA LEU A 862 -18.49 14.39 -8.49
C LEU A 862 -18.77 13.18 -7.61
N SER A 863 -18.98 13.39 -6.32
CA SER A 863 -19.24 12.31 -5.39
C SER A 863 -20.37 12.61 -4.41
N ILE A 864 -21.34 11.70 -4.29
CA ILE A 864 -22.54 11.90 -3.46
C ILE A 864 -23.24 13.23 -3.79
N SER A 865 -23.15 13.62 -5.07
CA SER A 865 -23.74 14.85 -5.60
C SER A 865 -25.25 14.80 -5.76
N ARG A 866 -25.85 13.61 -5.85
CA ARG A 866 -27.30 13.40 -5.90
C ARG A 866 -28.01 14.24 -6.98
N LEU A 867 -27.34 14.47 -8.11
CA LEU A 867 -27.92 15.21 -9.22
C LEU A 867 -29.10 14.44 -9.80
N LYS A 868 -30.27 15.10 -9.90
CA LYS A 868 -31.46 14.53 -10.54
C LYS A 868 -31.46 14.74 -12.05
N LYS A 869 -30.99 15.91 -12.51
CA LYS A 869 -30.81 16.21 -13.94
C LYS A 869 -29.51 15.56 -14.44
N ASP A 870 -29.56 15.02 -15.65
CA ASP A 870 -28.40 14.41 -16.31
C ASP A 870 -27.23 15.41 -16.42
N PRO A 871 -26.07 15.12 -15.79
CA PRO A 871 -24.92 16.01 -15.87
C PRO A 871 -24.18 15.94 -17.23
N MET A 872 -24.42 14.92 -18.06
CA MET A 872 -23.58 14.63 -19.23
C MET A 872 -23.66 15.70 -20.31
N GLU A 873 -24.82 16.37 -20.46
CA GLU A 873 -24.99 17.51 -21.38
C GLU A 873 -23.99 18.64 -21.05
N THR A 874 -23.90 19.03 -19.79
CA THR A 874 -23.04 20.13 -19.36
C THR A 874 -21.57 19.72 -19.31
N LEU A 875 -21.28 18.54 -18.76
CA LEU A 875 -19.91 18.04 -18.63
C LEU A 875 -19.28 17.72 -20.00
N GLY A 876 -20.09 17.34 -20.98
CA GLY A 876 -19.66 17.07 -22.35
C GLY A 876 -19.14 18.31 -23.10
N GLN A 877 -19.54 19.51 -22.67
CA GLN A 877 -19.12 20.78 -23.27
C GLN A 877 -17.74 21.25 -22.76
N LEU A 878 -17.20 20.63 -21.71
CA LEU A 878 -15.91 21.04 -21.13
C LEU A 878 -14.74 20.69 -22.07
N PRO A 879 -14.00 21.69 -22.59
CA PRO A 879 -13.12 21.49 -23.74
C PRO A 879 -11.85 20.69 -23.42
N CYS A 880 -11.40 20.74 -22.17
CA CYS A 880 -10.15 20.13 -21.70
C CYS A 880 -10.37 18.91 -20.79
N LEU A 881 -11.61 18.43 -20.60
CA LEU A 881 -11.91 17.35 -19.67
C LEU A 881 -11.33 16.01 -20.17
N ILE A 882 -10.30 15.52 -19.48
CA ILE A 882 -9.61 14.25 -19.75
C ILE A 882 -10.15 13.14 -18.85
N VAL A 883 -10.48 13.47 -17.60
CA VAL A 883 -10.93 12.49 -16.60
C VAL A 883 -12.22 12.92 -15.95
N LEU A 884 -13.23 12.07 -16.03
CA LEU A 884 -14.50 12.24 -15.34
C LEU A 884 -14.75 11.07 -14.37
N ARG A 885 -15.14 11.41 -13.14
CA ARG A 885 -15.54 10.43 -12.12
C ARG A 885 -16.89 10.80 -11.54
N LEU A 886 -17.85 9.90 -11.67
CA LEU A 886 -19.18 9.95 -11.08
C LEU A 886 -19.25 8.86 -10.02
N LEU A 887 -19.17 9.24 -8.74
CA LEU A 887 -18.89 8.31 -7.63
C LEU A 887 -19.96 8.36 -6.54
N GLY A 888 -20.60 7.24 -6.24
CA GLY A 888 -21.53 7.09 -5.12
C GLY A 888 -22.73 8.01 -5.27
N ASP A 889 -23.77 7.55 -5.96
CA ASP A 889 -25.03 8.27 -6.18
C ASP A 889 -24.81 9.76 -6.54
N SER A 890 -23.76 10.06 -7.34
CA SER A 890 -23.49 11.43 -7.82
C SER A 890 -24.53 11.89 -8.84
N PHE A 891 -25.15 10.93 -9.52
CA PHE A 891 -26.35 11.08 -10.32
C PHE A 891 -27.35 10.01 -9.86
N THR A 892 -28.59 10.43 -9.63
CA THR A 892 -29.67 9.57 -9.11
C THR A 892 -30.80 9.36 -10.11
N GLY A 893 -30.71 9.95 -11.30
CA GLY A 893 -31.67 9.70 -12.37
C GLY A 893 -31.44 8.34 -13.06
N GLU A 894 -32.38 7.99 -13.93
CA GLU A 894 -32.45 6.67 -14.56
C GLU A 894 -31.73 6.61 -15.91
N ARG A 895 -31.64 7.74 -16.62
CA ARG A 895 -31.07 7.82 -17.97
C ARG A 895 -30.00 8.89 -18.08
N MET A 896 -28.88 8.55 -18.70
CA MET A 896 -27.83 9.49 -19.10
C MET A 896 -27.65 9.49 -20.62
N VAL A 897 -27.47 10.66 -21.22
CA VAL A 897 -27.30 10.86 -22.65
C VAL A 897 -26.06 11.71 -22.91
N CYS A 898 -25.11 11.15 -23.66
CA CYS A 898 -23.96 11.90 -24.15
C CYS A 898 -24.25 12.41 -25.56
N LEU A 899 -24.48 13.73 -25.68
CA LEU A 899 -24.82 14.40 -26.94
C LEU A 899 -23.68 14.36 -27.96
N ARG A 900 -24.05 14.49 -29.24
CA ARG A 900 -23.16 14.46 -30.40
C ARG A 900 -21.96 15.38 -30.24
N GLY A 901 -20.75 14.85 -30.47
CA GLY A 901 -19.50 15.60 -30.37
C GLY A 901 -19.09 16.05 -28.96
N GLY A 902 -19.81 15.61 -27.92
CA GLY A 902 -19.47 15.86 -26.52
C GLY A 902 -18.21 15.11 -26.08
N PHE A 903 -17.55 15.61 -25.04
CA PHE A 903 -16.38 14.96 -24.41
C PHE A 903 -15.18 14.77 -25.34
N LYS A 904 -14.79 15.84 -26.06
CA LYS A 904 -13.74 15.81 -27.10
C LYS A 904 -12.37 15.26 -26.64
N GLN A 905 -11.97 15.47 -25.39
CA GLN A 905 -10.68 15.03 -24.84
C GLN A 905 -10.78 13.93 -23.79
N LEU A 906 -11.97 13.38 -23.53
CA LEU A 906 -12.17 12.45 -22.43
C LEU A 906 -11.46 11.12 -22.70
N GLU A 907 -10.49 10.78 -21.86
CA GLU A 907 -9.72 9.53 -21.94
C GLU A 907 -10.14 8.54 -20.85
N VAL A 908 -10.62 9.01 -19.70
CA VAL A 908 -10.96 8.16 -18.55
C VAL A 908 -12.34 8.51 -17.99
N LEU A 909 -13.23 7.53 -17.97
CA LEU A 909 -14.55 7.63 -17.36
C LEU A 909 -14.74 6.59 -16.26
N LYS A 910 -15.09 7.03 -15.05
CA LYS A 910 -15.40 6.16 -13.92
C LYS A 910 -16.83 6.39 -13.44
N ILE A 911 -17.65 5.34 -13.45
CA ILE A 911 -19.06 5.37 -13.05
C ILE A 911 -19.26 4.36 -11.93
N TRP A 912 -19.27 4.83 -10.68
CA TRP A 912 -19.26 3.95 -9.51
C TRP A 912 -20.50 4.18 -8.65
N LYS A 913 -21.21 3.11 -8.32
CA LYS A 913 -22.35 3.07 -7.38
C LYS A 913 -23.40 4.13 -7.75
N LEU A 914 -23.77 4.22 -9.03
CA LEU A 914 -24.94 4.98 -9.48
C LEU A 914 -26.15 4.04 -9.46
N LYS A 915 -26.84 3.98 -8.32
CA LYS A 915 -27.84 2.92 -8.10
C LYS A 915 -29.10 3.08 -8.95
N GLY A 916 -29.46 4.31 -9.29
CA GLY A 916 -30.65 4.63 -10.08
C GLY A 916 -30.46 4.49 -11.59
N LEU A 917 -29.22 4.48 -12.08
CA LEU A 917 -28.92 4.48 -13.50
C LEU A 917 -29.34 3.16 -14.17
N GLU A 918 -30.25 3.24 -15.13
CA GLU A 918 -30.80 2.13 -15.90
C GLU A 918 -30.35 2.17 -17.36
N GLU A 919 -30.37 3.35 -17.96
CA GLU A 919 -30.13 3.56 -19.39
C GLU A 919 -28.99 4.55 -19.62
N TRP A 920 -28.12 4.21 -20.57
CA TRP A 920 -27.02 5.07 -20.97
C TRP A 920 -26.89 5.08 -22.48
N ASP A 921 -27.05 6.27 -23.07
CA ASP A 921 -26.98 6.50 -24.50
C ASP A 921 -25.79 7.39 -24.85
N VAL A 922 -25.16 7.10 -25.99
CA VAL A 922 -24.01 7.86 -26.51
C VAL A 922 -24.23 8.10 -28.00
N GLU A 923 -24.36 9.36 -28.37
CA GLU A 923 -24.55 9.79 -29.75
C GLU A 923 -23.25 9.75 -30.57
N GLU A 924 -23.33 10.12 -31.85
CA GLU A 924 -22.17 10.14 -32.74
C GLU A 924 -21.07 11.11 -32.30
N GLU A 925 -19.82 10.74 -32.53
CA GLU A 925 -18.64 11.57 -32.21
C GLU A 925 -18.48 11.92 -30.71
N ALA A 926 -19.31 11.37 -29.83
CA ALA A 926 -19.19 11.55 -28.39
C ALA A 926 -18.14 10.60 -27.79
N MET A 927 -17.26 11.13 -26.93
CA MET A 927 -16.23 10.34 -26.21
C MET A 927 -15.27 9.51 -27.09
N GLU A 928 -14.93 9.97 -28.31
CA GLU A 928 -14.10 9.18 -29.25
C GLU A 928 -12.68 8.83 -28.74
N ASN A 929 -12.17 9.60 -27.78
CA ASN A 929 -10.84 9.42 -27.20
C ASN A 929 -10.80 8.55 -25.94
N LEU A 930 -11.93 7.94 -25.56
CA LEU A 930 -12.03 7.15 -24.33
C LEU A 930 -11.10 5.92 -24.39
N LYS A 931 -10.19 5.81 -23.41
CA LYS A 931 -9.20 4.74 -23.25
C LYS A 931 -9.52 3.80 -22.09
N GLU A 932 -10.00 4.35 -20.96
CA GLU A 932 -10.38 3.58 -19.78
C GLU A 932 -11.83 3.87 -19.39
N LEU A 933 -12.63 2.80 -19.32
CA LEU A 933 -13.98 2.82 -18.75
C LEU A 933 -14.04 1.89 -17.53
N ASP A 934 -14.46 2.43 -16.39
CA ASP A 934 -14.51 1.70 -15.11
C ASP A 934 -15.90 1.84 -14.48
N ILE A 935 -16.70 0.78 -14.59
CA ILE A 935 -18.09 0.71 -14.09
C ILE A 935 -18.12 -0.20 -12.86
N ARG A 936 -18.66 0.30 -11.75
CA ARG A 936 -18.72 -0.47 -10.51
C ARG A 936 -20.06 -0.32 -9.81
N ARG A 937 -20.67 -1.41 -9.33
CA ARG A 937 -21.87 -1.36 -8.46
C ARG A 937 -23.06 -0.56 -9.03
N CYS A 938 -23.20 -0.52 -10.35
CA CYS A 938 -24.33 0.11 -11.05
C CYS A 938 -25.37 -0.96 -11.44
N HIS A 939 -25.93 -1.66 -10.46
CA HIS A 939 -26.69 -2.90 -10.67
C HIS A 939 -27.93 -2.78 -11.57
N LYS A 940 -28.47 -1.57 -11.73
CA LYS A 940 -29.63 -1.30 -12.57
C LYS A 940 -29.29 -1.04 -14.03
N LEU A 941 -28.02 -0.75 -14.35
CA LEU A 941 -27.61 -0.37 -15.70
C LEU A 941 -27.80 -1.57 -16.64
N LYS A 942 -28.67 -1.42 -17.63
CA LYS A 942 -29.10 -2.52 -18.49
C LYS A 942 -28.01 -2.93 -19.49
N ASN A 943 -27.35 -1.96 -20.13
CA ASN A 943 -26.35 -2.18 -21.17
C ASN A 943 -25.31 -1.05 -21.19
N ILE A 944 -24.13 -1.34 -21.73
CA ILE A 944 -23.18 -0.31 -22.17
C ILE A 944 -23.53 0.05 -23.62
N PRO A 945 -23.57 1.34 -23.99
CA PRO A 945 -23.84 1.76 -25.36
C PRO A 945 -22.94 1.00 -26.36
N CYS A 946 -23.55 0.32 -27.34
CA CYS A 946 -22.82 -0.51 -28.32
C CYS A 946 -21.71 0.25 -29.05
N ARG A 947 -21.88 1.57 -29.26
CA ARG A 947 -20.86 2.43 -29.88
C ARG A 947 -19.55 2.48 -29.06
N LEU A 948 -19.63 2.38 -27.73
CA LEU A 948 -18.47 2.30 -26.85
C LEU A 948 -17.84 0.91 -26.80
N LEU A 949 -18.52 -0.14 -27.26
CA LEU A 949 -17.99 -1.52 -27.26
C LEU A 949 -17.45 -1.93 -28.65
N ILE A 950 -18.19 -1.59 -29.70
CA ILE A 950 -17.97 -2.04 -31.08
C ILE A 950 -17.13 -1.02 -31.89
N LYS A 951 -17.34 0.29 -31.64
CA LYS A 951 -16.72 1.39 -32.39
C LYS A 951 -15.68 2.26 -31.65
N PRO A 952 -15.20 1.98 -30.42
CA PRO A 952 -14.18 2.84 -29.85
C PRO A 952 -12.87 2.63 -30.61
N LYS A 953 -12.39 3.64 -31.33
CA LYS A 953 -11.08 3.58 -31.98
C LYS A 953 -9.93 3.40 -30.97
N ARG A 954 -10.18 3.62 -29.66
CA ARG A 954 -9.16 3.78 -28.61
C ARG A 954 -9.45 3.16 -27.24
N LEU A 955 -10.58 2.46 -27.03
CA LEU A 955 -10.87 1.88 -25.70
C LEU A 955 -9.97 0.67 -25.44
N GLU A 956 -9.02 0.84 -24.54
CA GLU A 956 -8.00 -0.15 -24.19
C GLU A 956 -8.43 -1.00 -22.99
N ILE A 957 -9.09 -0.36 -22.00
CA ILE A 957 -9.39 -0.98 -20.70
C ILE A 957 -10.88 -0.81 -20.38
N LEU A 958 -11.59 -1.93 -20.23
CA LEU A 958 -12.93 -1.98 -19.64
C LEU A 958 -12.89 -2.73 -18.32
N LYS A 959 -13.17 -2.03 -17.22
CA LYS A 959 -13.28 -2.62 -15.88
C LYS A 959 -14.74 -2.64 -15.47
N VAL A 960 -15.23 -3.82 -15.12
CA VAL A 960 -16.57 -4.03 -14.60
C VAL A 960 -16.41 -4.68 -13.23
N THR A 961 -16.94 -4.07 -12.17
CA THR A 961 -16.77 -4.61 -10.81
C THR A 961 -18.10 -4.66 -10.09
N ASP A 962 -18.46 -5.81 -9.51
CA ASP A 962 -19.68 -5.98 -8.72
C ASP A 962 -20.93 -5.54 -9.52
N MET A 963 -21.09 -6.13 -10.70
CA MET A 963 -22.21 -5.90 -11.64
C MET A 963 -22.97 -7.21 -11.87
N PRO A 964 -24.26 -7.18 -12.24
CA PRO A 964 -25.03 -8.38 -12.53
C PRO A 964 -24.39 -9.29 -13.59
N ASN A 965 -24.50 -10.61 -13.41
CA ASN A 965 -23.89 -11.58 -14.32
C ASN A 965 -24.45 -11.50 -15.74
N ASP A 966 -25.74 -11.19 -15.89
CA ASP A 966 -26.39 -11.01 -17.19
C ASP A 966 -25.83 -9.80 -17.94
N PHE A 967 -25.56 -8.69 -17.23
CA PHE A 967 -24.89 -7.51 -17.78
C PHE A 967 -23.49 -7.86 -18.31
N VAL A 968 -22.69 -8.59 -17.54
CA VAL A 968 -21.35 -9.04 -17.97
C VAL A 968 -21.45 -9.95 -19.21
N GLY A 969 -22.42 -10.87 -19.23
CA GLY A 969 -22.66 -11.77 -20.36
C GLY A 969 -23.02 -11.04 -21.66
N ARG A 970 -23.74 -9.93 -21.59
CA ARG A 970 -24.08 -9.09 -22.76
C ARG A 970 -22.85 -8.35 -23.32
N ILE A 971 -21.93 -7.91 -22.47
CA ILE A 971 -20.70 -7.21 -22.89
C ILE A 971 -19.77 -8.14 -23.69
N GLY A 972 -19.60 -9.39 -23.22
CA GLY A 972 -18.66 -10.34 -23.80
C GLY A 972 -18.88 -10.64 -25.28
N LYS A 973 -20.11 -10.45 -25.78
CA LYS A 973 -20.47 -10.68 -27.20
C LYS A 973 -20.13 -9.51 -28.13
N GLY A 974 -19.87 -8.32 -27.60
CA GLY A 974 -19.73 -7.08 -28.38
C GLY A 974 -18.40 -6.34 -28.23
N ILE A 975 -17.45 -6.88 -27.45
CA ILE A 975 -16.19 -6.20 -27.15
C ILE A 975 -15.19 -6.32 -28.31
N SER A 976 -14.49 -5.22 -28.62
CA SER A 976 -13.38 -5.23 -29.57
C SER A 976 -12.22 -6.10 -29.09
N LYS A 977 -11.55 -6.81 -30.01
CA LYS A 977 -10.35 -7.64 -29.73
C LYS A 977 -9.19 -6.87 -29.07
N ARG A 978 -9.18 -5.53 -29.16
CA ARG A 978 -8.14 -4.67 -28.55
C ARG A 978 -8.45 -4.25 -27.12
N THR A 979 -9.66 -4.48 -26.63
CA THR A 979 -10.10 -4.03 -25.32
C THR A 979 -9.90 -5.16 -24.30
N THR A 980 -9.14 -4.87 -23.24
CA THR A 980 -8.98 -5.78 -22.11
C THR A 980 -10.17 -5.63 -21.18
N LEU A 981 -10.97 -6.69 -21.04
CA LEU A 981 -12.06 -6.75 -20.08
C LEU A 981 -11.55 -7.32 -18.75
N THR A 982 -11.71 -6.57 -17.66
CA THR A 982 -11.49 -7.06 -16.30
C THR A 982 -12.82 -7.08 -15.56
N VAL A 983 -13.26 -8.27 -15.13
CA VAL A 983 -14.47 -8.47 -14.31
C VAL A 983 -14.04 -8.81 -12.89
N ASN A 984 -14.50 -8.05 -11.89
CA ASN A 984 -14.09 -8.16 -10.48
C ASN A 984 -15.25 -8.11 -9.48
#